data_AF-A0AAV9VF53-F1
#
_entry.id   AF-A0AAV9VF53-F1
#
_cell.length_a   1.000
_cell.length_b   1.000
_cell.length_c   1.000
_cell.angle_alpha   90.00
_cell.angle_beta   90.00
_cell.angle_gamma   90.00
#
_symmetry.space_group_name_H-M   'P 1'
#
loop_
_entity.id
_entity.type
_entity.pdbx_description
1 polymer ?
#
loop_
_entity_poly.entity_id
_entity_poly.type
_entity_poly.pdbx_seq_one_letter_code
_entity_poly.pdbx_strand_id
1 'polypeptide(L)'
;MEHLLLVDDTLFPPFTFPFVGEKWDGGSFDEYPKRRQFDPTTQKFYAEDVENSPDASYAFYQTWLYLGLVSDAFNCENPNEVFLKQDDAIGSLVFTTENLGSVVDSWKEGLNSMDLPDKVSELLRAIQGIRKVHQQLEEINVPNGGDLIWAENVSPLGEMVRFAITLLCDALGYSISSMCGPNIDPQIEKYNSKWSREDELPYPDYPYFRWRIGNVLDEAMDRALLCPVEKEQSADSSPAFLCYLLSLPGTNRYPGQHDNCSKTHCVGNNIDEATYVTKHVDEDCGCEHDGPDIEDVKKCLRDGNIPSLVVSIVDGEYVGMKVKPQKVEQASIWRFHQSKSGIAKSLDYVALSHVWSDGLGNPTANTLPRSRYVMILDASVARHRFSTDEELMGRIVLSTWMRRVWTLQEAIIGMEKLSICTQDQVIDHTDAVERLRIAVNEGDRSLINGVLESVAILGDDGFAGLNGAVSIMEYNAKGLRDSGQGRKQKKLEQEQFVLFMEYLWTLIGRRATTKEEDRVLVACNIMFKDVGKVLKGDGHTGRMTALLDQLEEVPAGVIFRSGERVPVDGYRWAGHNFKLSSWGRFDFDNPGIVTPQGLLVKFPGFILSEKPSKPDFPVMVESADSKVFYLVTCSYQQNTGQYLTPQAWSEVVERNSNNLAIIRSDGAGFTHSMNLNDGGMVPCKQIRAILVSITQEDGGRIYCRHESFVWLSEAPGPEYESLLYTTHPTVVAEDVRPGSQQWCVG
;
A
#
# COMPACT_ATOMS: atom_id res chain seq x y z
N MET A 1 7.29 8.91 25.14
CA MET A 1 7.43 7.90 24.05
C MET A 1 8.91 7.66 23.77
N GLU A 2 9.56 7.08 24.75
CA GLU A 2 11.01 6.86 24.90
C GLU A 2 11.53 5.73 24.01
N HIS A 3 10.65 4.87 23.49
CA HIS A 3 11.01 3.80 22.55
C HIS A 3 11.32 4.34 21.15
N LEU A 4 10.96 5.59 20.86
CA LEU A 4 11.28 6.24 19.60
C LEU A 4 12.75 6.61 19.58
N LEU A 5 13.45 6.15 18.55
CA LEU A 5 14.79 6.60 18.23
C LEU A 5 14.63 7.92 17.50
N LEU A 6 14.96 9.04 18.16
CA LEU A 6 14.96 10.38 17.58
C LEU A 6 16.41 10.86 17.46
N VAL A 7 16.76 11.51 16.36
CA VAL A 7 18.10 12.07 16.14
C VAL A 7 18.24 13.45 16.78
N ASP A 8 17.25 14.32 16.53
CA ASP A 8 17.09 15.61 17.21
C ASP A 8 15.66 15.68 17.75
N ASP A 9 15.54 15.63 19.07
CA ASP A 9 14.26 15.65 19.74
C ASP A 9 13.54 16.98 19.48
N THR A 10 14.23 18.11 19.46
CA THR A 10 13.65 19.46 19.25
C THR A 10 12.85 19.61 17.97
N LEU A 11 13.11 18.79 16.95
CA LEU A 11 12.40 18.79 15.67
C LEU A 11 11.06 18.01 15.72
N PHE A 12 10.88 17.16 16.73
CA PHE A 12 9.75 16.25 16.89
C PHE A 12 8.88 16.58 18.15
N PRO A 13 8.02 17.62 18.11
CA PRO A 13 6.90 17.75 19.03
C PRO A 13 5.69 16.98 18.48
N PRO A 14 4.96 16.18 19.29
CA PRO A 14 4.88 16.22 20.75
C PRO A 14 5.84 15.28 21.50
N PHE A 15 6.42 15.76 22.61
CA PHE A 15 7.28 14.99 23.51
C PHE A 15 6.51 14.19 24.56
N THR A 16 5.34 14.70 24.96
CA THR A 16 4.55 14.20 26.08
C THR A 16 3.14 13.88 25.62
N PHE A 17 2.65 12.70 26.02
CA PHE A 17 1.33 12.21 25.66
C PHE A 17 0.47 12.15 26.93
N PRO A 18 -0.52 13.05 27.08
CA PRO A 18 -1.31 13.12 28.32
C PRO A 18 -2.16 11.87 28.49
N PHE A 19 -2.28 11.38 29.71
CA PHE A 19 -3.22 10.34 30.08
C PHE A 19 -4.50 10.98 30.62
N VAL A 20 -5.57 10.89 29.83
CA VAL A 20 -6.91 11.40 30.13
C VAL A 20 -7.91 10.27 30.44
N GLY A 21 -7.49 9.03 30.23
CA GLY A 21 -8.23 7.83 30.60
C GLY A 21 -8.25 7.56 32.11
N GLU A 22 -8.94 6.49 32.46
CA GLU A 22 -8.89 5.90 33.79
C GLU A 22 -7.87 4.77 33.86
N LYS A 23 -7.36 4.45 35.05
CA LYS A 23 -6.46 3.31 35.22
C LYS A 23 -7.12 2.00 34.78
N TRP A 24 -6.34 1.15 34.13
CA TRP A 24 -6.75 -0.19 33.74
C TRP A 24 -7.22 -1.00 34.94
N ASP A 25 -8.36 -1.67 34.79
CA ASP A 25 -9.04 -2.39 35.87
C ASP A 25 -8.57 -3.84 36.05
N GLY A 26 -7.68 -4.33 35.17
CA GLY A 26 -7.16 -5.69 35.20
C GLY A 26 -8.13 -6.75 34.65
N GLY A 27 -9.29 -6.36 34.11
CA GLY A 27 -10.23 -7.30 33.50
C GLY A 27 -9.85 -7.70 32.07
N SER A 28 -10.66 -8.55 31.42
CA SER A 28 -10.44 -8.95 30.02
C SER A 28 -10.50 -7.75 29.07
N PHE A 29 -9.62 -7.73 28.06
CA PHE A 29 -9.62 -6.73 26.98
C PHE A 29 -10.96 -6.70 26.22
N ASP A 30 -11.53 -7.87 25.91
CA ASP A 30 -12.74 -7.94 25.09
C ASP A 30 -14.01 -7.47 25.81
N GLU A 31 -14.08 -7.70 27.12
CA GLU A 31 -15.25 -7.33 27.92
C GLU A 31 -15.18 -5.89 28.45
N TYR A 32 -14.08 -5.15 28.23
CA TYR A 32 -13.92 -3.79 28.78
C TYR A 32 -15.02 -2.80 28.34
N PRO A 33 -15.43 -2.74 27.05
CA PRO A 33 -16.55 -1.88 26.64
C PRO A 33 -17.83 -2.17 27.41
N LYS A 34 -18.15 -3.45 27.61
CA LYS A 34 -19.32 -3.87 28.37
C LYS A 34 -19.23 -3.48 29.84
N ARG A 35 -18.05 -3.62 30.47
CA ARG A 35 -17.82 -3.18 31.86
C ARG A 35 -18.03 -1.67 32.03
N ARG A 36 -17.71 -0.90 30.99
CA ARG A 36 -17.85 0.57 30.97
C ARG A 36 -19.12 1.06 30.31
N GLN A 37 -20.03 0.16 29.99
CA GLN A 37 -21.30 0.48 29.35
C GLN A 37 -21.12 1.34 28.08
N PHE A 38 -20.09 1.01 27.30
CA PHE A 38 -19.75 1.63 26.04
C PHE A 38 -20.12 0.69 24.89
N ASP A 39 -20.77 1.22 23.87
CA ASP A 39 -21.05 0.50 22.63
C ASP A 39 -20.01 0.87 21.56
N PRO A 40 -19.08 -0.05 21.21
CA PRO A 40 -18.07 0.18 20.18
C PRO A 40 -18.64 0.45 18.78
N THR A 41 -19.91 0.10 18.55
CA THR A 41 -20.59 0.27 17.25
C THR A 41 -21.05 1.71 17.08
N THR A 42 -21.71 2.26 18.09
CA THR A 42 -22.21 3.66 18.09
C THR A 42 -21.21 4.65 18.69
N GLN A 43 -20.09 4.16 19.25
CA GLN A 43 -19.06 4.92 19.95
C GLN A 43 -19.60 5.79 21.09
N LYS A 44 -20.62 5.29 21.78
CA LYS A 44 -21.33 6.01 22.84
C LYS A 44 -21.46 5.18 24.10
N PHE A 45 -21.45 5.88 25.22
CA PHE A 45 -21.86 5.35 26.50
C PHE A 45 -23.38 5.28 26.57
N TYR A 46 -23.90 4.15 27.03
CA TYR A 46 -25.31 4.00 27.38
C TYR A 46 -25.55 4.09 28.90
N ALA A 47 -24.51 4.39 29.68
CA ALA A 47 -24.62 4.75 31.09
C ALA A 47 -25.26 6.15 31.23
N GLU A 48 -26.27 6.27 32.09
CA GLU A 48 -27.05 7.51 32.27
C GLU A 48 -26.25 8.65 32.91
N ASP A 49 -25.16 8.35 33.61
CA ASP A 49 -24.31 9.28 34.36
C ASP A 49 -23.03 9.71 33.61
N VAL A 50 -22.80 9.18 32.40
CA VAL A 50 -21.63 9.51 31.59
C VAL A 50 -22.01 10.45 30.46
N GLU A 51 -21.37 11.62 30.42
CA GLU A 51 -21.53 12.55 29.30
C GLU A 51 -20.91 11.97 28.03
N ASN A 52 -21.70 11.85 26.97
CA ASN A 52 -21.25 11.42 25.64
C ASN A 52 -20.53 12.57 24.91
N SER A 53 -19.32 12.90 25.37
CA SER A 53 -18.42 13.82 24.68
C SER A 53 -17.35 13.07 23.88
N PRO A 54 -16.78 13.68 22.81
CA PRO A 54 -15.63 13.11 22.12
C PRO A 54 -14.45 12.83 23.08
N ASP A 55 -14.18 13.75 24.00
CA ASP A 55 -13.09 13.62 24.97
C ASP A 55 -13.28 12.43 25.93
N ALA A 56 -14.51 12.19 26.39
CA ALA A 56 -14.82 10.99 27.18
C ALA A 56 -14.59 9.70 26.38
N SER A 57 -14.90 9.72 25.08
CA SER A 57 -14.67 8.58 24.19
C SER A 57 -13.17 8.37 23.94
N TYR A 58 -12.40 9.44 23.72
CA TYR A 58 -10.94 9.36 23.59
C TYR A 58 -10.30 8.80 24.87
N ALA A 59 -10.74 9.25 26.05
CA ALA A 59 -10.29 8.72 27.34
C ALA A 59 -10.56 7.21 27.47
N PHE A 60 -11.75 6.76 27.08
CA PHE A 60 -12.10 5.33 27.05
C PHE A 60 -11.22 4.52 26.10
N TYR A 61 -11.04 4.98 24.85
CA TYR A 61 -10.19 4.31 23.88
C TYR A 61 -8.72 4.29 24.32
N GLN A 62 -8.26 5.37 24.96
CA GLN A 62 -6.92 5.45 25.51
C GLN A 62 -6.68 4.38 26.57
N THR A 63 -7.60 4.17 27.52
CA THR A 63 -7.47 3.09 28.51
C THR A 63 -7.60 1.72 27.87
N TRP A 64 -8.61 1.53 27.01
CA TRP A 64 -8.92 0.24 26.42
C TRP A 64 -7.83 -0.24 25.46
N LEU A 65 -7.59 0.51 24.39
CA LEU A 65 -6.76 0.10 23.26
C LEU A 65 -5.26 0.28 23.51
N TYR A 66 -4.87 0.98 24.58
CA TYR A 66 -3.48 1.09 25.00
C TYR A 66 -3.18 0.14 26.17
N LEU A 67 -3.69 0.44 27.37
CA LEU A 67 -3.36 -0.30 28.59
C LEU A 67 -3.98 -1.70 28.59
N GLY A 68 -5.23 -1.82 28.13
CA GLY A 68 -5.87 -3.12 27.99
C GLY A 68 -5.19 -4.01 26.97
N LEU A 69 -4.73 -3.45 25.84
CA LEU A 69 -4.00 -4.18 24.83
C LEU A 69 -2.70 -4.79 25.39
N VAL A 70 -1.85 -4.00 26.04
CA VAL A 70 -0.57 -4.53 26.58
C VAL A 70 -0.79 -5.51 27.72
N SER A 71 -1.82 -5.28 28.55
CA SER A 71 -2.19 -6.19 29.63
C SER A 71 -2.58 -7.55 29.10
N ASP A 72 -3.45 -7.58 28.09
CA ASP A 72 -4.00 -8.80 27.55
C ASP A 72 -3.02 -9.39 26.53
N ALA A 73 -2.81 -8.75 25.38
CA ALA A 73 -2.06 -9.33 24.25
C ALA A 73 -0.57 -9.61 24.53
N PHE A 74 0.04 -8.88 25.46
CA PHE A 74 1.46 -9.01 25.80
C PHE A 74 1.72 -9.47 27.24
N ASN A 75 0.67 -9.88 27.97
CA ASN A 75 0.75 -10.34 29.36
C ASN A 75 1.50 -9.35 30.28
N CYS A 76 1.36 -8.04 30.04
CA CYS A 76 2.00 -7.04 30.87
C CYS A 76 1.34 -6.99 32.26
N GLU A 77 2.09 -7.35 33.29
CA GLU A 77 1.66 -7.19 34.67
C GLU A 77 1.66 -5.70 35.08
N ASN A 78 0.59 -5.25 35.74
CA ASN A 78 0.44 -3.89 36.26
C ASN A 78 0.70 -2.78 35.21
N PRO A 79 -0.01 -2.78 34.06
CA PRO A 79 0.25 -1.85 32.96
C PRO A 79 0.16 -0.36 33.37
N ASN A 80 -0.64 -0.06 34.41
CA ASN A 80 -0.73 1.28 34.99
C ASN A 80 0.60 1.79 35.55
N GLU A 81 1.40 0.93 36.19
CA GLU A 81 2.70 1.30 36.77
C GLU A 81 3.79 1.31 35.71
N VAL A 82 3.68 0.45 34.71
CA VAL A 82 4.66 0.28 33.64
C VAL A 82 4.58 1.41 32.60
N PHE A 83 3.37 1.86 32.26
CA PHE A 83 3.13 2.79 31.14
C PHE A 83 2.64 4.18 31.55
N LEU A 84 2.38 4.45 32.85
CA LEU A 84 1.99 5.79 33.31
C LEU A 84 3.06 6.36 34.25
N LYS A 85 3.41 7.62 34.05
CA LYS A 85 4.26 8.38 34.98
C LYS A 85 3.62 9.73 35.31
N GLN A 86 3.92 10.25 36.50
CA GLN A 86 3.57 11.62 36.86
C GLN A 86 4.50 12.59 36.13
N ASP A 87 3.93 13.57 35.45
CA ASP A 87 4.69 14.69 34.88
C ASP A 87 4.56 15.91 35.79
N ASP A 88 5.68 16.35 36.36
CA ASP A 88 5.73 17.47 37.30
C ASP A 88 5.51 18.84 36.63
N ALA A 89 5.79 18.96 35.33
CA ALA A 89 5.63 20.21 34.60
C ALA A 89 4.17 20.46 34.21
N ILE A 90 3.44 19.40 33.87
CA ILE A 90 2.01 19.46 33.48
C ILE A 90 1.09 19.19 34.69
N GLY A 91 1.58 18.54 35.73
CA GLY A 91 0.81 18.21 36.94
C GLY A 91 -0.21 17.09 36.72
N SER A 92 -0.02 16.25 35.71
CA SER A 92 -0.94 15.14 35.34
C SER A 92 -0.18 13.86 35.01
N LEU A 93 -0.91 12.75 34.88
CA LEU A 93 -0.34 11.50 34.39
C LEU A 93 -0.11 11.59 32.87
N VAL A 94 1.00 11.01 32.43
CA VAL A 94 1.38 10.95 31.02
C VAL A 94 1.84 9.53 30.68
N PHE A 95 1.77 9.15 29.41
CA PHE A 95 2.33 7.89 28.97
C PHE A 95 3.86 7.89 28.96
N THR A 96 4.44 6.77 29.37
CA THR A 96 5.84 6.42 29.20
C THR A 96 5.95 5.08 28.49
N THR A 97 7.00 4.90 27.70
CA THR A 97 7.35 3.62 27.07
C THR A 97 8.75 3.16 27.44
N GLU A 98 9.32 3.71 28.52
CA GLU A 98 10.64 3.35 29.02
C GLU A 98 10.80 1.83 29.25
N ASN A 99 9.72 1.18 29.70
CA ASN A 99 9.70 -0.26 30.00
C ASN A 99 9.15 -1.12 28.86
N LEU A 100 8.86 -0.56 27.67
CA LEU A 100 8.24 -1.31 26.57
C LEU A 100 9.12 -2.49 26.11
N GLY A 101 10.43 -2.27 25.98
CA GLY A 101 11.38 -3.33 25.61
C GLY A 101 11.33 -4.52 26.57
N SER A 102 11.39 -4.25 27.87
CA SER A 102 11.31 -5.29 28.91
C SER A 102 10.01 -6.11 28.87
N VAL A 103 8.88 -5.46 28.55
CA VAL A 103 7.59 -6.15 28.38
C VAL A 103 7.62 -7.07 27.17
N VAL A 104 8.13 -6.59 26.03
CA VAL A 104 8.26 -7.37 24.80
C VAL A 104 9.20 -8.57 24.99
N ASP A 105 10.35 -8.36 25.65
CA ASP A 105 11.32 -9.42 25.92
C ASP A 105 10.72 -10.51 26.81
N SER A 106 10.04 -10.11 27.88
CA SER A 106 9.34 -11.04 28.79
C SER A 106 8.26 -11.85 28.05
N TRP A 107 7.51 -11.21 27.15
CA TRP A 107 6.51 -11.88 26.32
C TRP A 107 7.14 -12.88 25.34
N LYS A 108 8.24 -12.50 24.66
CA LYS A 108 8.99 -13.39 23.75
C LYS A 108 9.58 -14.59 24.50
N GLU A 109 10.13 -14.38 25.69
CA GLU A 109 10.62 -15.46 26.55
C GLU A 109 9.48 -16.41 26.97
N GLY A 110 8.33 -15.86 27.36
CA GLY A 110 7.12 -16.62 27.65
C GLY A 110 6.70 -17.51 26.48
N LEU A 111 6.59 -16.94 25.28
CA LEU A 111 6.27 -17.68 24.05
C LEU A 111 7.28 -18.79 23.74
N ASN A 112 8.58 -18.54 23.96
CA ASN A 112 9.63 -19.53 23.69
C ASN A 112 9.64 -20.68 24.71
N SER A 113 9.01 -20.50 25.88
CA SER A 113 8.87 -21.53 26.89
C SER A 113 7.65 -22.45 26.70
N MET A 114 6.68 -22.03 25.87
CA MET A 114 5.44 -22.77 25.58
C MET A 114 5.69 -23.94 24.62
N ASP A 115 4.77 -24.91 24.62
CA ASP A 115 4.70 -25.88 23.54
C ASP A 115 4.16 -25.24 22.24
N LEU A 116 4.29 -25.93 21.10
CA LEU A 116 3.97 -25.32 19.81
C LEU A 116 2.48 -24.93 19.66
N PRO A 117 1.49 -25.77 20.04
CA PRO A 117 0.09 -25.37 20.01
C PRO A 117 -0.21 -24.14 20.85
N ASP A 118 0.25 -24.09 22.10
CA ASP A 118 0.00 -22.95 23.00
C ASP A 118 0.70 -21.69 22.47
N LYS A 119 1.94 -21.82 21.97
CA LYS A 119 2.68 -20.72 21.33
C LYS A 119 1.93 -20.15 20.12
N VAL A 120 1.38 -21.00 19.26
CA VAL A 120 0.59 -20.57 18.09
C VAL A 120 -0.69 -19.88 18.54
N SER A 121 -1.40 -20.45 19.53
CA SER A 121 -2.62 -19.85 20.08
C SER A 121 -2.35 -18.46 20.66
N GLU A 122 -1.26 -18.31 21.41
CA GLU A 122 -0.87 -17.05 22.04
C GLU A 122 -0.45 -15.99 21.01
N LEU A 123 0.27 -16.38 19.96
CA LEU A 123 0.59 -15.49 18.83
C LEU A 123 -0.69 -15.02 18.13
N LEU A 124 -1.63 -15.92 17.84
CA LEU A 124 -2.90 -15.57 17.21
C LEU A 124 -3.72 -14.62 18.09
N ARG A 125 -3.69 -14.80 19.42
CA ARG A 125 -4.35 -13.90 20.36
C ARG A 125 -3.74 -12.49 20.31
N ALA A 126 -2.42 -12.37 20.26
CA ALA A 126 -1.74 -11.08 20.11
C ALA A 126 -2.07 -10.41 18.76
N ILE A 127 -2.05 -11.17 17.66
CA ILE A 127 -2.46 -10.70 16.31
C ILE A 127 -3.91 -10.18 16.33
N GLN A 128 -4.82 -10.91 16.98
CA GLN A 128 -6.23 -10.52 17.10
C GLN A 128 -6.40 -9.24 17.93
N GLY A 129 -5.63 -9.06 19.00
CA GLY A 129 -5.60 -7.84 19.80
C GLY A 129 -5.27 -6.61 18.95
N ILE A 130 -4.16 -6.65 18.20
CA ILE A 130 -3.78 -5.53 17.31
C ILE A 130 -4.81 -5.33 16.19
N ARG A 131 -5.32 -6.42 15.58
CA ARG A 131 -6.35 -6.33 14.55
C ARG A 131 -7.60 -5.62 15.06
N LYS A 132 -8.01 -5.90 16.30
CA LYS A 132 -9.15 -5.25 16.93
C LYS A 132 -8.89 -3.77 17.15
N VAL A 133 -7.71 -3.39 17.62
CA VAL A 133 -7.32 -1.96 17.74
C VAL A 133 -7.37 -1.27 16.39
N HIS A 134 -6.77 -1.87 15.35
CA HIS A 134 -6.78 -1.35 13.99
C HIS A 134 -8.21 -1.13 13.48
N GLN A 135 -9.10 -2.11 13.64
CA GLN A 135 -10.51 -2.00 13.25
C GLN A 135 -11.26 -0.89 14.00
N GLN A 136 -10.97 -0.70 15.29
CA GLN A 136 -11.59 0.37 16.09
C GLN A 136 -11.12 1.77 15.64
N LEU A 137 -9.90 1.90 15.13
CA LEU A 137 -9.37 3.16 14.62
C LEU A 137 -9.69 3.42 13.13
N GLU A 138 -9.91 2.38 12.31
CA GLU A 138 -10.20 2.48 10.87
C GLU A 138 -11.69 2.56 10.51
N GLU A 139 -12.59 2.56 11.50
CA GLU A 139 -13.96 3.06 11.30
C GLU A 139 -14.85 2.21 10.38
N ILE A 140 -14.59 0.91 10.24
CA ILE A 140 -15.29 0.08 9.26
C ILE A 140 -16.77 -0.19 9.64
N ASN A 141 -17.19 0.04 10.89
CA ASN A 141 -18.47 -0.48 11.42
C ASN A 141 -19.43 0.56 12.06
N VAL A 142 -19.21 1.87 11.91
CA VAL A 142 -20.09 2.88 12.55
C VAL A 142 -21.37 3.09 11.71
N PRO A 143 -22.58 2.96 12.28
CA PRO A 143 -23.85 3.07 11.55
C PRO A 143 -24.11 4.45 10.92
N ASN A 144 -23.66 5.52 11.59
CA ASN A 144 -23.79 6.89 11.12
C ASN A 144 -22.41 7.56 11.12
N GLY A 145 -22.01 8.16 9.99
CA GLY A 145 -20.72 8.87 9.90
C GLY A 145 -20.56 10.04 10.89
N GLY A 146 -21.66 10.55 11.47
CA GLY A 146 -21.63 11.59 12.51
C GLY A 146 -21.38 11.07 13.93
N ASP A 147 -21.50 9.75 14.16
CA ASP A 147 -21.17 9.11 15.44
C ASP A 147 -19.67 8.79 15.53
N LEU A 148 -18.95 8.96 14.42
CA LEU A 148 -17.56 8.62 14.30
C LEU A 148 -16.68 9.72 14.89
N ILE A 149 -16.07 9.42 16.04
CA ILE A 149 -15.22 10.40 16.75
C ILE A 149 -13.87 10.63 16.08
N TRP A 150 -13.47 9.72 15.19
CA TRP A 150 -12.16 9.70 14.52
C TRP A 150 -12.18 10.36 13.11
N ALA A 151 -13.33 10.92 12.71
CA ALA A 151 -13.62 11.54 11.41
C ALA A 151 -13.02 12.97 11.24
N GLU A 152 -13.40 13.67 10.16
CA GLU A 152 -13.01 15.07 9.93
C GLU A 152 -13.35 15.96 11.15
N ASN A 153 -12.35 16.64 11.70
CA ASN A 153 -12.37 17.49 12.92
C ASN A 153 -12.14 16.79 14.28
N VAL A 154 -11.29 15.75 14.34
CA VAL A 154 -10.76 15.22 15.62
C VAL A 154 -10.18 16.36 16.46
N SER A 155 -10.45 16.38 17.77
CA SER A 155 -9.87 17.39 18.66
C SER A 155 -8.35 17.16 18.78
N PRO A 156 -7.54 18.18 19.14
CA PRO A 156 -6.12 17.99 19.37
C PRO A 156 -5.81 16.88 20.41
N LEU A 157 -6.69 16.71 21.41
CA LEU A 157 -6.60 15.60 22.35
C LEU A 157 -6.81 14.25 21.67
N GLY A 158 -7.86 14.13 20.86
CA GLY A 158 -8.12 12.92 20.09
C GLY A 158 -6.96 12.57 19.15
N GLU A 159 -6.38 13.55 18.46
CA GLU A 159 -5.20 13.33 17.61
C GLU A 159 -4.02 12.77 18.41
N MET A 160 -3.73 13.32 19.60
CA MET A 160 -2.69 12.80 20.50
C MET A 160 -2.99 11.38 21.00
N VAL A 161 -4.25 11.09 21.37
CA VAL A 161 -4.66 9.76 21.84
C VAL A 161 -4.52 8.72 20.73
N ARG A 162 -5.04 9.01 19.54
CA ARG A 162 -4.92 8.15 18.36
C ARG A 162 -3.45 7.88 18.07
N PHE A 163 -2.64 8.93 18.03
CA PHE A 163 -1.23 8.81 17.72
C PHE A 163 -0.49 7.94 18.74
N ALA A 164 -0.75 8.12 20.04
CA ALA A 164 -0.16 7.28 21.08
C ALA A 164 -0.49 5.79 20.90
N ILE A 165 -1.76 5.46 20.63
CA ILE A 165 -2.20 4.09 20.38
C ILE A 165 -1.51 3.53 19.13
N THR A 166 -1.43 4.32 18.05
CA THR A 166 -0.78 3.88 16.80
C THR A 166 0.72 3.62 16.97
N LEU A 167 1.44 4.46 17.72
CA LEU A 167 2.88 4.28 17.98
C LEU A 167 3.14 2.98 18.75
N LEU A 168 2.35 2.72 19.79
CA LEU A 168 2.43 1.49 20.56
C LEU A 168 2.15 0.27 19.67
N CYS A 169 1.04 0.28 18.91
CA CYS A 169 0.65 -0.86 18.09
C CYS A 169 1.62 -1.11 16.93
N ASP A 170 2.22 -0.06 16.37
CA ASP A 170 3.30 -0.16 15.39
C ASP A 170 4.50 -0.92 15.99
N ALA A 171 4.97 -0.50 17.17
CA ALA A 171 6.08 -1.15 17.86
C ALA A 171 5.78 -2.62 18.21
N LEU A 172 4.62 -2.89 18.83
CA LEU A 172 4.18 -4.23 19.22
C LEU A 172 3.97 -5.15 18.00
N GLY A 173 3.46 -4.60 16.90
CA GLY A 173 3.25 -5.32 15.65
C GLY A 173 4.51 -5.93 15.08
N TYR A 174 5.60 -5.16 15.09
CA TYR A 174 6.91 -5.67 14.68
C TYR A 174 7.43 -6.78 15.57
N SER A 175 7.21 -6.68 16.89
CA SER A 175 7.58 -7.73 17.84
C SER A 175 6.78 -9.03 17.61
N ILE A 176 5.52 -8.95 17.18
CA ILE A 176 4.73 -10.11 16.78
C ILE A 176 5.25 -10.69 15.46
N SER A 177 5.47 -9.84 14.46
CA SER A 177 5.96 -10.26 13.14
C SER A 177 7.29 -11.03 13.26
N SER A 178 8.20 -10.59 14.14
CA SER A 178 9.47 -11.28 14.38
C SER A 178 9.30 -12.70 14.93
N MET A 179 8.13 -13.07 15.46
CA MET A 179 7.84 -14.42 15.96
C MET A 179 7.06 -15.29 14.97
N CYS A 180 6.63 -14.72 13.83
CA CYS A 180 5.80 -15.37 12.82
C CYS A 180 6.62 -15.86 11.60
N GLY A 181 5.94 -16.43 10.62
CA GLY A 181 6.50 -16.82 9.32
C GLY A 181 7.75 -17.72 9.45
N PRO A 182 8.91 -17.34 8.89
CA PRO A 182 10.09 -18.20 8.81
C PRO A 182 10.59 -18.73 10.16
N ASN A 183 10.28 -18.04 11.27
CA ASN A 183 10.71 -18.43 12.61
C ASN A 183 9.86 -19.56 13.23
N ILE A 184 8.61 -19.73 12.79
CA ILE A 184 7.67 -20.73 13.35
C ILE A 184 7.14 -21.72 12.30
N ASP A 185 7.05 -21.33 11.03
CA ASP A 185 6.54 -22.15 9.94
C ASP A 185 7.23 -23.53 9.82
N PRO A 186 8.57 -23.65 9.93
CA PRO A 186 9.21 -24.98 9.87
C PRO A 186 8.78 -25.90 11.02
N GLN A 187 8.48 -25.32 12.19
CA GLN A 187 8.02 -26.07 13.36
C GLN A 187 6.57 -26.55 13.14
N ILE A 188 5.71 -25.67 12.61
CA ILE A 188 4.32 -25.98 12.25
C ILE A 188 4.26 -27.02 11.13
N GLU A 189 5.06 -26.89 10.08
CA GLU A 189 5.15 -27.86 8.98
C GLU A 189 5.53 -29.26 9.51
N LYS A 190 6.52 -29.32 10.41
CA LYS A 190 6.91 -30.57 11.07
C LYS A 190 5.80 -31.12 11.97
N TYR A 191 5.07 -30.26 12.68
CA TYR A 191 3.95 -30.66 13.51
C TYR A 191 2.83 -31.23 12.64
N ASN A 192 2.29 -30.44 11.72
CA ASN A 192 1.16 -30.80 10.84
C ASN A 192 1.44 -32.05 10.00
N SER A 193 2.70 -32.33 9.64
CA SER A 193 3.06 -33.57 8.92
C SER A 193 2.73 -34.87 9.66
N LYS A 194 2.48 -34.81 10.98
CA LYS A 194 2.20 -35.97 11.84
C LYS A 194 0.74 -36.11 12.23
N TRP A 195 -0.11 -35.14 11.91
CA TRP A 195 -1.48 -35.05 12.41
C TRP A 195 -2.51 -35.14 11.29
N SER A 196 -3.77 -35.35 11.68
CA SER A 196 -4.89 -35.33 10.75
C SER A 196 -5.20 -33.88 10.34
N ARG A 197 -5.90 -33.68 9.21
CA ARG A 197 -6.31 -32.35 8.74
C ARG A 197 -7.14 -31.56 9.75
N GLU A 198 -7.83 -32.23 10.67
CA GLU A 198 -8.67 -31.58 11.68
C GLU A 198 -7.85 -31.00 12.85
N ASP A 199 -6.62 -31.49 13.05
CA ASP A 199 -5.71 -31.08 14.14
C ASP A 199 -4.55 -30.22 13.62
N GLU A 200 -4.61 -29.75 12.37
CA GLU A 200 -3.55 -28.91 11.79
C GLU A 200 -3.51 -27.56 12.48
N LEU A 201 -2.31 -27.18 12.94
CA LEU A 201 -2.07 -25.85 13.46
C LEU A 201 -2.12 -24.84 12.31
N PRO A 202 -2.78 -23.68 12.51
CA PRO A 202 -2.73 -22.59 11.57
C PRO A 202 -1.33 -21.98 11.51
N TYR A 203 -0.98 -21.40 10.36
CA TYR A 203 0.25 -20.63 10.18
C TYR A 203 -0.02 -19.17 10.56
N PRO A 204 0.46 -18.68 11.72
CA PRO A 204 0.26 -17.29 12.10
C PRO A 204 1.09 -16.38 11.18
N ASP A 205 0.41 -15.42 10.58
CA ASP A 205 0.99 -14.40 9.73
C ASP A 205 0.48 -13.03 10.21
N TYR A 206 1.40 -12.08 10.42
CA TYR A 206 1.06 -10.75 10.90
C TYR A 206 0.76 -9.85 9.69
N PRO A 207 -0.50 -9.44 9.48
CA PRO A 207 -0.83 -8.53 8.40
C PRO A 207 -0.35 -7.14 8.81
N TYR A 208 0.76 -6.67 8.27
CA TYR A 208 1.25 -5.30 8.51
C TYR A 208 0.11 -4.29 8.34
N PHE A 209 -0.27 -3.66 9.45
CA PHE A 209 -1.39 -2.73 9.49
C PHE A 209 -0.92 -1.33 9.09
N ARG A 210 -1.73 -0.66 8.27
CA ARG A 210 -1.53 0.77 7.98
C ARG A 210 -2.19 1.60 9.07
N TRP A 211 -1.41 2.42 9.75
CA TRP A 211 -1.88 3.25 10.84
C TRP A 211 -2.14 4.69 10.37
N ARG A 212 -3.40 5.12 10.37
CA ARG A 212 -3.73 6.54 10.18
C ARG A 212 -3.35 7.34 11.42
N ILE A 213 -2.33 8.19 11.29
CA ILE A 213 -1.84 9.05 12.36
C ILE A 213 -2.55 10.41 12.47
N GLY A 214 -3.38 10.77 11.48
CA GLY A 214 -4.06 12.08 11.45
C GLY A 214 -3.09 13.24 11.22
N ASN A 215 -3.44 14.43 11.70
CA ASN A 215 -2.66 15.66 11.47
C ASN A 215 -1.65 15.95 12.60
N VAL A 216 -1.50 15.04 13.56
CA VAL A 216 -0.65 15.22 14.75
C VAL A 216 0.80 15.58 14.43
N LEU A 217 1.30 15.18 13.25
CA LEU A 217 2.65 15.46 12.77
C LEU A 217 2.69 16.58 11.72
N ASP A 218 1.57 17.20 11.34
CA ASP A 218 1.55 18.18 10.25
C ASP A 218 2.45 19.38 10.51
N GLU A 219 2.45 19.91 11.73
CA GLU A 219 3.36 21.01 12.09
C GLU A 219 4.84 20.59 12.01
N ALA A 220 5.15 19.35 12.37
CA ALA A 220 6.51 18.80 12.27
C ALA A 220 6.92 18.60 10.81
N MET A 221 6.01 18.10 9.98
CA MET A 221 6.20 18.00 8.53
C MET A 221 6.39 19.38 7.89
N ASP A 222 5.62 20.38 8.31
CA ASP A 222 5.73 21.77 7.81
C ASP A 222 7.05 22.42 8.21
N ARG A 223 7.49 22.24 9.46
CA ARG A 223 8.84 22.70 9.90
C ARG A 223 9.95 21.98 9.17
N ALA A 224 9.77 20.70 8.86
CA ALA A 224 10.67 19.92 8.02
C ALA A 224 10.55 20.25 6.51
N LEU A 225 9.67 21.19 6.15
CA LEU A 225 9.42 21.70 4.79
C LEU A 225 8.96 20.61 3.79
N LEU A 226 8.24 19.58 4.27
CA LEU A 226 7.65 18.57 3.39
C LEU A 226 6.51 19.19 2.56
N CYS A 227 6.57 19.02 1.24
CA CYS A 227 5.50 19.44 0.36
C CYS A 227 4.26 18.52 0.50
N PRO A 228 3.08 18.93 0.01
CA PRO A 228 1.87 18.12 0.11
C PRO A 228 2.00 16.72 -0.50
N VAL A 229 2.78 16.54 -1.58
CA VAL A 229 3.05 15.20 -2.13
C VAL A 229 3.85 14.34 -1.15
N GLU A 230 4.85 14.91 -0.47
CA GLU A 230 5.65 14.17 0.50
C GLU A 230 4.83 13.75 1.72
N LYS A 231 3.92 14.62 2.20
CA LYS A 231 2.99 14.27 3.27
C LYS A 231 2.10 13.08 2.87
N GLU A 232 1.54 13.10 1.66
CA GLU A 232 0.73 11.99 1.13
C GLU A 232 1.57 10.71 0.92
N GLN A 233 2.84 10.81 0.52
CA GLN A 233 3.75 9.67 0.40
C GLN A 233 4.05 9.01 1.76
N SER A 234 4.18 9.82 2.81
CA SER A 234 4.47 9.39 4.18
C SER A 234 3.23 8.96 4.97
N ALA A 235 2.02 9.18 4.46
CA ALA A 235 0.76 8.87 5.14
C ALA A 235 0.59 7.38 5.48
N ASP A 236 1.27 6.50 4.73
CA ASP A 236 1.24 5.04 4.92
C ASP A 236 2.55 4.49 5.53
N SER A 237 3.48 5.36 5.96
CA SER A 237 4.71 4.93 6.64
C SER A 237 4.42 4.49 8.07
N SER A 238 5.26 3.60 8.61
CA SER A 238 5.26 3.31 10.06
C SER A 238 5.31 4.63 10.84
N PRO A 239 4.40 4.85 11.82
CA PRO A 239 4.41 6.02 12.68
C PRO A 239 5.78 6.25 13.31
N ALA A 240 6.41 5.20 13.87
CA ALA A 240 7.72 5.32 14.52
C ALA A 240 8.82 5.73 13.53
N PHE A 241 8.81 5.16 12.32
CA PHE A 241 9.76 5.54 11.27
C PHE A 241 9.57 6.98 10.81
N LEU A 242 8.33 7.43 10.66
CA LEU A 242 8.05 8.81 10.30
C LEU A 242 8.51 9.81 11.38
N CYS A 243 8.35 9.47 12.67
CA CYS A 243 8.92 10.26 13.76
C CYS A 243 10.44 10.40 13.62
N TYR A 244 11.13 9.29 13.33
CA TYR A 244 12.57 9.29 13.09
C TYR A 244 12.95 10.20 11.91
N LEU A 245 12.25 10.07 10.77
CA LEU A 245 12.49 10.90 9.60
C LEU A 245 12.35 12.40 9.88
N LEU A 246 11.34 12.79 10.67
CA LEU A 246 11.10 14.19 11.05
C LEU A 246 12.11 14.72 12.07
N SER A 247 12.79 13.82 12.80
CA SER A 247 13.89 14.17 13.70
C SER A 247 15.24 14.36 13.01
N LEU A 248 15.35 14.07 11.70
CA LEU A 248 16.60 14.21 10.95
C LEU A 248 16.88 15.68 10.57
N PRO A 249 17.99 16.29 11.03
CA PRO A 249 18.34 17.65 10.65
C PRO A 249 18.90 17.71 9.21
N GLY A 250 18.86 18.89 8.59
CA GLY A 250 19.61 19.15 7.34
C GLY A 250 19.05 18.47 6.09
N THR A 251 17.73 18.43 5.93
CA THR A 251 17.04 17.73 4.82
C THR A 251 17.16 18.39 3.44
N ASN A 252 18.04 19.39 3.28
CA ASN A 252 18.33 20.09 2.02
C ASN A 252 17.08 20.71 1.34
N ARG A 253 16.07 21.05 2.14
CA ARG A 253 14.84 21.75 1.72
C ARG A 253 14.91 23.23 2.06
N TYR A 254 14.30 24.07 1.21
CA TYR A 254 14.38 25.52 1.34
C TYR A 254 12.98 26.16 1.46
N PRO A 255 12.80 27.19 2.30
CA PRO A 255 11.55 27.95 2.34
C PRO A 255 11.17 28.50 0.96
N GLY A 256 9.90 28.43 0.60
CA GLY A 256 9.40 28.90 -0.71
C GLY A 256 9.53 27.89 -1.85
N GLN A 257 10.32 26.83 -1.70
CA GLN A 257 10.55 25.84 -2.76
C GLN A 257 9.26 25.13 -3.16
N HIS A 258 8.39 24.83 -2.19
CA HIS A 258 7.25 23.94 -2.38
C HIS A 258 5.88 24.62 -2.28
N ASP A 259 5.82 25.95 -2.25
CA ASP A 259 4.59 26.74 -2.04
C ASP A 259 3.51 26.48 -3.09
N ASN A 260 3.91 26.12 -4.31
CA ASN A 260 3.02 25.86 -5.43
C ASN A 260 2.70 24.36 -5.63
N CYS A 261 3.10 23.50 -4.70
CA CYS A 261 2.83 22.07 -4.78
C CYS A 261 1.37 21.74 -4.42
N SER A 262 0.82 20.70 -5.05
CA SER A 262 -0.47 20.12 -4.68
C SER A 262 -0.27 18.72 -4.10
N LYS A 263 -1.33 18.09 -3.57
CA LYS A 263 -1.29 16.69 -3.06
C LYS A 263 -0.83 15.67 -4.11
N THR A 264 -0.95 15.99 -5.40
CA THR A 264 -0.62 15.07 -6.50
C THR A 264 0.53 15.55 -7.38
N HIS A 265 0.94 16.81 -7.27
CA HIS A 265 1.99 17.39 -8.12
C HIS A 265 3.00 18.19 -7.30
N CYS A 266 4.26 17.76 -7.34
CA CYS A 266 5.38 18.47 -6.73
C CYS A 266 5.98 19.42 -7.75
N VAL A 267 5.80 20.73 -7.56
CA VAL A 267 6.39 21.77 -8.43
C VAL A 267 7.83 22.08 -8.00
N GLY A 268 8.12 22.09 -6.70
CA GLY A 268 9.42 22.51 -6.17
C GLY A 268 10.61 21.61 -6.51
N ASN A 269 10.34 20.40 -7.00
CA ASN A 269 11.37 19.50 -7.52
C ASN A 269 11.35 19.42 -9.06
N ASN A 270 10.53 20.21 -9.76
CA ASN A 270 10.56 20.29 -11.22
C ASN A 270 11.50 21.40 -11.68
N ILE A 271 12.03 21.25 -12.90
CA ILE A 271 12.78 22.32 -13.55
C ILE A 271 11.81 23.21 -14.32
N ASP A 272 12.02 24.53 -14.28
CA ASP A 272 11.46 25.43 -15.28
C ASP A 272 12.40 25.45 -16.48
N GLU A 273 12.04 24.74 -17.55
CA GLU A 273 12.85 24.62 -18.77
C GLU A 273 13.22 25.98 -19.38
N ALA A 274 12.41 27.03 -19.18
CA ALA A 274 12.66 28.36 -19.74
C ALA A 274 13.78 29.11 -19.00
N THR A 275 13.96 28.85 -17.70
CA THR A 275 14.94 29.54 -16.85
C THR A 275 16.09 28.64 -16.42
N TYR A 276 16.05 27.36 -16.77
CA TYR A 276 17.01 26.37 -16.30
C TYR A 276 18.41 26.59 -16.92
N VAL A 277 19.43 26.61 -16.06
CA VAL A 277 20.85 26.69 -16.44
C VAL A 277 21.60 25.52 -15.80
N THR A 278 22.42 24.83 -16.59
CA THR A 278 23.25 23.73 -16.11
C THR A 278 24.34 24.26 -15.18
N LYS A 279 24.30 23.84 -13.91
CA LYS A 279 25.33 24.04 -12.89
C LYS A 279 26.50 23.08 -13.12
N HIS A 280 27.71 23.61 -12.97
CA HIS A 280 28.95 22.83 -12.92
C HIS A 280 29.79 23.29 -11.71
N VAL A 281 31.07 22.91 -11.63
CA VAL A 281 31.99 23.28 -10.53
C VAL A 281 31.93 24.78 -10.20
N ASP A 282 31.79 25.64 -11.22
CA ASP A 282 31.51 27.06 -11.10
C ASP A 282 30.31 27.42 -12.01
N GLU A 283 29.52 28.44 -11.62
CA GLU A 283 28.36 28.91 -12.40
C GLU A 283 28.73 29.37 -13.83
N ASP A 284 29.99 29.77 -14.04
CA ASP A 284 30.52 30.24 -15.32
C ASP A 284 31.39 29.19 -16.06
N CYS A 285 31.32 27.87 -15.76
CA CYS A 285 32.17 26.91 -16.48
C CYS A 285 31.83 26.84 -17.98
N GLY A 286 32.81 27.12 -18.85
CA GLY A 286 32.75 26.90 -20.30
C GLY A 286 32.99 25.44 -20.74
N CYS A 287 32.63 24.48 -19.88
CA CYS A 287 32.86 23.05 -20.09
C CYS A 287 32.08 22.55 -21.33
N GLU A 288 32.72 21.79 -22.23
CA GLU A 288 32.04 21.24 -23.40
C GLU A 288 31.05 20.15 -22.99
N HIS A 289 29.85 20.21 -23.56
CA HIS A 289 28.78 19.23 -23.35
C HIS A 289 28.87 18.10 -24.38
N ASP A 290 28.61 16.87 -23.95
CA ASP A 290 28.46 15.73 -24.86
C ASP A 290 27.20 14.92 -24.52
N GLY A 291 26.58 14.30 -25.53
CA GLY A 291 25.23 13.74 -25.46
C GLY A 291 24.98 12.70 -26.56
N PRO A 292 23.92 11.88 -26.44
CA PRO A 292 23.61 10.90 -27.47
C PRO A 292 23.00 11.58 -28.70
N ASP A 293 23.23 10.99 -29.89
CA ASP A 293 22.46 11.36 -31.07
C ASP A 293 20.99 10.98 -30.85
N ILE A 294 20.12 11.99 -30.82
CA ILE A 294 18.70 11.81 -30.50
C ILE A 294 17.96 11.00 -31.58
N GLU A 295 18.41 11.03 -32.84
CA GLU A 295 17.79 10.23 -33.89
C GLU A 295 18.13 8.75 -33.74
N ASP A 296 19.33 8.43 -33.24
CA ASP A 296 19.70 7.06 -32.87
C ASP A 296 18.88 6.57 -31.67
N VAL A 297 18.64 7.43 -30.66
CA VAL A 297 17.75 7.12 -29.52
C VAL A 297 16.32 6.84 -30.01
N LYS A 298 15.75 7.75 -30.82
CA LYS A 298 14.40 7.58 -31.38
C LYS A 298 14.29 6.33 -32.23
N LYS A 299 15.30 6.03 -33.05
CA LYS A 299 15.35 4.82 -33.86
C LYS A 299 15.37 3.57 -32.97
N CYS A 300 16.21 3.56 -31.93
CA CYS A 300 16.27 2.48 -30.96
C CYS A 300 14.89 2.17 -30.34
N LEU A 301 14.20 3.21 -29.87
CA LEU A 301 12.86 3.08 -29.27
C LEU A 301 11.80 2.62 -30.27
N ARG A 302 11.80 3.15 -31.51
CA ARG A 302 10.88 2.70 -32.58
C ARG A 302 11.08 1.23 -32.95
N ASP A 303 12.32 0.77 -32.87
CA ASP A 303 12.70 -0.63 -33.12
C ASP A 303 12.36 -1.54 -31.91
N GLY A 304 11.70 -1.03 -30.87
CA GLY A 304 11.30 -1.78 -29.68
C GLY A 304 12.47 -2.10 -28.74
N ASN A 305 13.59 -1.38 -28.83
CA ASN A 305 14.79 -1.60 -28.01
C ASN A 305 14.94 -0.52 -26.94
N ILE A 306 15.57 -0.89 -25.82
CA ILE A 306 15.96 0.05 -24.76
C ILE A 306 17.29 0.73 -25.15
N PRO A 307 17.35 2.06 -25.25
CA PRO A 307 18.59 2.78 -25.57
C PRO A 307 19.52 2.80 -24.35
N SER A 308 20.71 2.23 -24.49
CA SER A 308 21.80 2.33 -23.51
C SER A 308 22.90 3.24 -24.03
N LEU A 309 23.49 4.06 -23.16
CA LEU A 309 24.62 4.93 -23.53
C LEU A 309 25.94 4.22 -23.22
N VAL A 310 26.82 4.12 -24.23
CA VAL A 310 28.17 3.59 -24.07
C VAL A 310 29.15 4.75 -24.16
N VAL A 311 29.84 5.00 -23.06
CA VAL A 311 30.96 5.95 -23.01
C VAL A 311 32.25 5.22 -23.34
N SER A 312 33.00 5.74 -24.32
CA SER A 312 34.29 5.17 -24.74
C SER A 312 35.44 5.92 -24.07
N ILE A 313 36.28 5.20 -23.33
CA ILE A 313 37.50 5.73 -22.71
C ILE A 313 38.69 4.92 -23.24
N VAL A 314 39.70 5.60 -23.77
CA VAL A 314 40.93 4.98 -24.30
C VAL A 314 42.11 5.64 -23.59
N ASP A 315 42.98 4.84 -22.97
CA ASP A 315 44.14 5.31 -22.20
C ASP A 315 43.81 6.35 -21.09
N GLY A 316 42.61 6.25 -20.52
CA GLY A 316 42.11 7.16 -19.48
C GLY A 316 41.51 8.47 -20.02
N GLU A 317 41.46 8.66 -21.33
CA GLU A 317 40.89 9.82 -22.01
C GLU A 317 39.51 9.51 -22.60
N TYR A 318 38.57 10.45 -22.48
CA TYR A 318 37.22 10.33 -23.04
C TYR A 318 37.26 10.48 -24.57
N VAL A 319 36.62 9.55 -25.28
CA VAL A 319 36.62 9.50 -26.76
C VAL A 319 35.24 9.81 -27.36
N GLY A 320 34.15 9.58 -26.62
CA GLY A 320 32.79 9.89 -27.08
C GLY A 320 31.72 8.95 -26.53
N MET A 321 30.46 9.33 -26.73
CA MET A 321 29.28 8.58 -26.31
C MET A 321 28.47 8.09 -27.50
N LYS A 322 27.91 6.87 -27.42
CA LYS A 322 27.07 6.27 -28.47
C LYS A 322 25.85 5.57 -27.90
N VAL A 323 24.77 5.54 -28.68
CA VAL A 323 23.57 4.76 -28.37
C VAL A 323 23.79 3.30 -28.78
N LYS A 324 23.62 2.38 -27.83
CA LYS A 324 23.61 0.94 -28.03
C LYS A 324 22.20 0.40 -27.81
N PRO A 325 21.53 -0.11 -28.85
CA PRO A 325 20.20 -0.70 -28.71
C PRO A 325 20.26 -2.02 -27.94
N GLN A 326 19.44 -2.15 -26.90
CA GLN A 326 19.28 -3.37 -26.13
C GLN A 326 17.90 -3.98 -26.44
N LYS A 327 17.85 -5.15 -27.08
CA LYS A 327 16.59 -5.86 -27.35
C LYS A 327 15.94 -6.28 -26.05
N VAL A 328 14.63 -6.14 -25.84
CA VAL A 328 13.96 -6.53 -24.58
C VAL A 328 14.33 -7.95 -24.11
N GLU A 329 14.42 -8.90 -25.04
CA GLU A 329 14.82 -10.30 -24.77
C GLU A 329 16.30 -10.49 -24.39
N GLN A 330 17.19 -9.54 -24.73
CA GLN A 330 18.63 -9.55 -24.44
C GLN A 330 19.06 -8.46 -23.43
N ALA A 331 18.19 -7.47 -23.23
CA ALA A 331 18.10 -6.52 -22.13
C ALA A 331 17.40 -7.16 -20.93
N SER A 332 17.09 -8.46 -21.01
CA SER A 332 17.21 -9.36 -19.87
C SER A 332 18.65 -9.23 -19.37
N ILE A 333 18.85 -8.18 -18.59
CA ILE A 333 19.98 -7.92 -17.72
C ILE A 333 20.26 -9.19 -16.90
N TRP A 334 19.31 -10.11 -16.78
CA TRP A 334 19.44 -11.35 -16.06
C TRP A 334 19.42 -12.57 -17.01
N ARG A 335 20.59 -12.92 -17.60
CA ARG A 335 20.77 -14.28 -18.16
C ARG A 335 20.95 -15.28 -17.03
N PHE A 336 20.07 -16.27 -16.97
CA PHE A 336 20.16 -17.43 -16.08
C PHE A 336 21.46 -18.20 -16.36
N HIS A 337 22.52 -17.96 -15.59
CA HIS A 337 23.60 -18.92 -15.48
C HIS A 337 23.24 -19.87 -14.33
N GLN A 338 23.05 -21.15 -14.65
CA GLN A 338 23.06 -22.23 -13.65
C GLN A 338 24.48 -22.32 -13.02
N SER A 339 24.87 -21.35 -12.22
CA SER A 339 25.92 -21.53 -11.23
C SER A 339 25.23 -21.84 -9.90
N LYS A 340 25.96 -22.53 -9.01
CA LYS A 340 25.46 -23.04 -7.72
C LYS A 340 24.99 -21.96 -6.73
N SER A 341 24.99 -20.68 -7.13
CA SER A 341 24.54 -19.53 -6.33
C SER A 341 23.26 -18.85 -6.83
N GLY A 342 22.67 -19.27 -7.96
CA GLY A 342 21.35 -18.78 -8.41
C GLY A 342 21.29 -17.34 -8.94
N ILE A 343 22.42 -16.64 -9.12
CA ILE A 343 22.45 -15.22 -9.49
C ILE A 343 22.64 -15.08 -11.01
N ALA A 344 21.72 -14.36 -11.65
CA ALA A 344 21.83 -13.97 -13.06
C ALA A 344 22.79 -12.76 -13.21
N LYS A 345 23.38 -12.53 -14.40
CA LYS A 345 24.48 -11.55 -14.59
C LYS A 345 24.04 -10.28 -15.34
N SER A 346 23.94 -9.13 -14.66
CA SER A 346 23.62 -7.79 -15.22
C SER A 346 24.60 -7.28 -16.28
N LEU A 347 24.07 -6.61 -17.32
CA LEU A 347 24.85 -5.78 -18.25
C LEU A 347 25.62 -4.70 -17.47
N ASP A 348 26.87 -4.44 -17.84
CA ASP A 348 27.64 -3.33 -17.27
C ASP A 348 27.10 -1.99 -17.80
N TYR A 349 26.17 -1.39 -17.08
CA TYR A 349 25.70 -0.02 -17.33
C TYR A 349 25.64 0.73 -16.01
N VAL A 350 25.69 2.05 -16.08
CA VAL A 350 25.52 2.91 -14.90
C VAL A 350 24.46 3.95 -15.20
N ALA A 351 23.47 4.07 -14.31
CA ALA A 351 22.40 5.07 -14.41
C ALA A 351 22.84 6.40 -13.78
N LEU A 352 22.58 7.51 -14.48
CA LEU A 352 22.74 8.87 -13.98
C LEU A 352 21.36 9.47 -13.76
N SER A 353 21.01 9.69 -12.50
CA SER A 353 19.72 10.19 -12.07
C SER A 353 19.80 11.67 -11.69
N HIS A 354 18.68 12.38 -11.64
CA HIS A 354 18.59 13.77 -11.13
C HIS A 354 19.41 14.83 -11.84
N VAL A 355 20.01 14.48 -12.97
CA VAL A 355 20.86 15.40 -13.72
C VAL A 355 20.16 16.71 -14.00
N TRP A 356 18.85 16.77 -14.23
CA TRP A 356 18.17 18.06 -14.36
C TRP A 356 17.72 18.71 -13.03
N SER A 357 17.17 17.98 -12.05
CA SER A 357 16.74 18.63 -10.78
C SER A 357 17.91 19.26 -10.04
N ASP A 358 19.08 18.64 -10.16
CA ASP A 358 20.26 19.00 -9.38
C ASP A 358 21.14 19.98 -10.16
N GLY A 359 20.68 20.41 -11.35
CA GLY A 359 21.36 21.37 -12.20
C GLY A 359 22.42 20.77 -13.12
N LEU A 360 22.67 19.47 -13.13
CA LEU A 360 23.80 18.84 -13.82
C LEU A 360 23.61 18.51 -15.31
N GLY A 361 22.40 18.58 -15.87
CA GLY A 361 22.14 18.19 -17.27
C GLY A 361 21.59 19.34 -18.11
N ASN A 362 21.46 19.14 -19.42
CA ASN A 362 20.90 20.12 -20.36
C ASN A 362 19.57 19.61 -20.95
N PRO A 363 18.41 20.25 -20.64
CA PRO A 363 17.09 19.76 -21.06
C PRO A 363 16.83 19.93 -22.57
N THR A 364 17.55 20.82 -23.25
CA THR A 364 17.37 21.07 -24.68
C THR A 364 18.18 20.13 -25.56
N ALA A 365 19.40 19.81 -25.14
CA ALA A 365 20.34 18.99 -25.91
C ALA A 365 20.42 17.54 -25.43
N ASN A 366 19.86 17.21 -24.26
CA ASN A 366 20.05 15.91 -23.57
C ASN A 366 21.54 15.56 -23.36
N THR A 367 22.37 16.58 -23.10
CA THR A 367 23.81 16.44 -22.89
C THR A 367 24.18 16.62 -21.41
N LEU A 368 25.35 16.10 -21.03
CA LEU A 368 25.96 16.31 -19.72
C LEU A 368 27.34 16.99 -19.87
N PRO A 369 27.78 17.79 -18.89
CA PRO A 369 29.18 18.23 -18.81
C PRO A 369 30.12 17.02 -18.71
N ARG A 370 31.29 17.08 -19.35
CA ARG A 370 32.30 16.00 -19.28
C ARG A 370 32.65 15.65 -17.83
N SER A 371 32.37 14.41 -17.39
CA SER A 371 32.74 13.89 -16.08
C SER A 371 33.31 12.46 -16.16
N ARG A 372 34.09 12.05 -15.13
CA ARG A 372 34.97 10.86 -15.17
C ARG A 372 34.36 9.60 -14.53
N TYR A 373 33.21 9.67 -13.85
CA TYR A 373 32.54 8.55 -13.17
C TYR A 373 31.01 8.71 -13.13
N VAL A 374 30.28 7.61 -12.91
CA VAL A 374 28.81 7.60 -12.73
C VAL A 374 28.45 7.15 -11.31
N MET A 375 27.49 7.82 -10.67
CA MET A 375 27.33 7.87 -9.22
C MET A 375 25.85 8.25 -8.89
N ILE A 376 25.23 7.72 -7.82
CA ILE A 376 23.97 8.31 -7.31
C ILE A 376 24.36 9.65 -6.69
N LEU A 377 24.01 10.73 -7.37
CA LEU A 377 24.34 12.10 -6.96
C LEU A 377 23.11 12.80 -6.38
N ASP A 378 22.46 12.22 -5.38
CA ASP A 378 21.50 13.03 -4.61
C ASP A 378 22.29 13.90 -3.64
N ALA A 379 22.22 15.22 -3.82
CA ALA A 379 22.99 16.17 -3.01
C ALA A 379 22.72 16.05 -1.49
N SER A 380 21.54 15.57 -1.10
CA SER A 380 21.21 15.35 0.31
C SER A 380 21.90 14.12 0.91
N VAL A 381 22.36 13.18 0.09
CA VAL A 381 23.10 11.98 0.52
C VAL A 381 24.61 12.18 0.33
N ALA A 382 25.02 12.64 -0.85
CA ALA A 382 26.43 12.79 -1.22
C ALA A 382 27.22 13.83 -0.42
N ARG A 383 26.53 14.73 0.30
CA ARG A 383 27.17 15.76 1.15
C ARG A 383 27.33 15.36 2.60
N HIS A 384 26.71 14.25 3.03
CA HIS A 384 26.70 13.83 4.42
C HIS A 384 27.62 12.63 4.67
N ARG A 385 28.14 12.56 5.90
CA ARG A 385 28.71 11.33 6.47
C ARG A 385 27.62 10.66 7.28
N PHE A 386 27.63 9.34 7.28
CA PHE A 386 26.63 8.55 7.98
C PHE A 386 27.28 7.73 9.07
N SER A 387 26.69 7.78 10.25
CA SER A 387 27.17 7.04 11.41
C SER A 387 26.54 5.65 11.53
N THR A 388 25.33 5.48 10.99
CA THR A 388 24.58 4.22 10.98
C THR A 388 23.84 4.01 9.66
N ASP A 389 23.51 2.75 9.34
CA ASP A 389 22.74 2.41 8.14
C ASP A 389 21.27 2.92 8.24
N GLU A 390 20.71 3.08 9.44
CA GLU A 390 19.38 3.65 9.64
C GLU A 390 19.33 5.12 9.20
N GLU A 391 20.36 5.90 9.52
CA GLU A 391 20.46 7.29 9.07
C GLU A 391 20.64 7.35 7.56
N LEU A 392 21.50 6.49 7.01
CA LEU A 392 21.72 6.39 5.56
C LEU A 392 20.40 6.12 4.82
N MET A 393 19.69 5.08 5.22
CA MET A 393 18.44 4.68 4.58
C MET A 393 17.31 5.66 4.84
N GLY A 394 17.21 6.23 6.05
CA GLY A 394 16.25 7.29 6.35
C GLY A 394 16.43 8.51 5.45
N ARG A 395 17.69 8.94 5.23
CA ARG A 395 17.98 10.04 4.29
C ARG A 395 17.76 9.65 2.84
N ILE A 396 17.98 8.40 2.44
CA ILE A 396 17.60 7.91 1.10
C ILE A 396 16.09 7.98 0.90
N VAL A 397 15.28 7.58 1.89
CA VAL A 397 13.82 7.72 1.83
C VAL A 397 13.42 9.19 1.70
N LEU A 398 14.13 10.10 2.36
CA LEU A 398 13.94 11.56 2.23
C LEU A 398 14.67 12.19 1.03
N SER A 399 15.34 11.42 0.18
CA SER A 399 16.06 11.95 -0.98
C SER A 399 15.08 12.25 -2.11
N THR A 400 15.46 13.15 -3.02
CA THR A 400 14.67 13.37 -4.24
C THR A 400 14.63 12.12 -5.13
N TRP A 401 15.64 11.26 -4.99
CA TRP A 401 15.73 9.97 -5.67
C TRP A 401 14.64 8.98 -5.29
N MET A 402 14.19 8.93 -4.04
CA MET A 402 13.04 8.08 -3.69
C MET A 402 11.69 8.66 -4.15
N ARG A 403 11.65 9.88 -4.69
CA ARG A 403 10.39 10.59 -4.99
C ARG A 403 9.97 10.63 -6.44
N ARG A 404 10.86 10.36 -7.40
CA ARG A 404 10.53 10.44 -8.84
C ARG A 404 10.17 9.09 -9.42
N VAL A 405 9.29 9.06 -10.40
CA VAL A 405 8.85 7.79 -11.00
C VAL A 405 9.96 7.13 -11.82
N TRP A 406 10.79 7.91 -12.51
CA TRP A 406 11.89 7.40 -13.33
C TRP A 406 12.99 6.74 -12.50
N THR A 407 13.22 7.21 -11.27
CA THR A 407 14.23 6.65 -10.37
C THR A 407 13.80 5.32 -9.75
N LEU A 408 12.50 5.04 -9.70
CA LEU A 408 11.98 3.71 -9.40
C LEU A 408 12.45 2.69 -10.43
N GLN A 409 12.35 3.06 -11.72
CA GLN A 409 12.83 2.22 -12.81
C GLN A 409 14.34 2.00 -12.69
N GLU A 410 15.10 3.05 -12.39
CA GLU A 410 16.56 2.95 -12.19
C GLU A 410 16.91 2.01 -11.03
N ALA A 411 16.19 2.11 -9.91
CA ALA A 411 16.36 1.24 -8.74
C ALA A 411 16.11 -0.23 -9.10
N ILE A 412 14.98 -0.52 -9.74
CA ILE A 412 14.57 -1.90 -10.05
C ILE A 412 15.47 -2.52 -11.12
N ILE A 413 15.76 -1.78 -12.20
CA ILE A 413 16.56 -2.30 -13.30
C ILE A 413 18.05 -2.38 -12.90
N GLY A 414 18.52 -1.44 -12.08
CA GLY A 414 19.91 -1.30 -11.68
C GLY A 414 20.30 -2.02 -10.39
N MET A 415 19.38 -2.78 -9.78
CA MET A 415 19.51 -3.28 -8.41
C MET A 415 20.86 -3.97 -8.15
N GLU A 416 21.30 -4.95 -8.95
CA GLU A 416 22.56 -5.70 -8.69
C GLU A 416 23.81 -4.84 -8.45
N LYS A 417 23.84 -3.62 -8.99
CA LYS A 417 25.03 -2.74 -8.99
C LYS A 417 24.69 -1.33 -8.51
N LEU A 418 23.57 -1.17 -7.78
CA LEU A 418 23.18 0.13 -7.26
C LEU A 418 24.10 0.49 -6.08
N SER A 419 24.91 1.53 -6.25
CA SER A 419 25.80 2.04 -5.20
C SER A 419 25.38 3.43 -4.75
N ILE A 420 25.33 3.63 -3.44
CA ILE A 420 25.03 4.90 -2.79
C ILE A 420 26.33 5.62 -2.50
N CYS A 421 26.36 6.91 -2.80
CA CYS A 421 27.55 7.72 -2.64
C CYS A 421 27.35 8.76 -1.57
N THR A 422 28.20 8.69 -0.54
CA THR A 422 28.23 9.59 0.60
C THR A 422 29.40 10.56 0.45
N GLN A 423 29.60 11.46 1.43
CA GLN A 423 30.73 12.40 1.39
C GLN A 423 32.09 11.68 1.35
N ASP A 424 32.19 10.51 1.95
CA ASP A 424 33.45 9.81 2.24
C ASP A 424 33.49 8.35 1.77
N GLN A 425 32.36 7.79 1.30
CA GLN A 425 32.24 6.37 0.96
C GLN A 425 31.37 6.14 -0.28
N VAL A 426 31.61 4.99 -0.92
CA VAL A 426 30.69 4.39 -1.89
C VAL A 426 30.23 3.09 -1.28
N ILE A 427 28.93 2.99 -1.03
CA ILE A 427 28.30 1.90 -0.28
C ILE A 427 27.43 1.11 -1.26
N ASP A 428 27.60 -0.20 -1.30
CA ASP A 428 26.66 -1.06 -2.02
C ASP A 428 25.30 -1.07 -1.29
N HIS A 429 24.21 -0.81 -2.02
CA HIS A 429 22.89 -0.69 -1.41
C HIS A 429 22.40 -2.03 -0.80
N THR A 430 22.70 -3.18 -1.42
CA THR A 430 22.31 -4.51 -0.95
C THR A 430 23.04 -4.79 0.35
N ASP A 431 24.34 -4.49 0.41
CA ASP A 431 25.12 -4.63 1.64
C ASP A 431 24.52 -3.79 2.79
N ALA A 432 24.06 -2.57 2.51
CA ALA A 432 23.47 -1.70 3.52
C ALA A 432 22.07 -2.17 3.98
N VAL A 433 21.24 -2.68 3.06
CA VAL A 433 19.94 -3.28 3.40
C VAL A 433 20.14 -4.58 4.20
N GLU A 434 21.13 -5.40 3.84
CA GLU A 434 21.42 -6.67 4.53
C GLU A 434 21.98 -6.43 5.94
N ARG A 435 22.81 -5.41 6.13
CA ARG A 435 23.25 -5.02 7.49
C ARG A 435 22.09 -4.63 8.40
N LEU A 436 21.11 -3.87 7.87
CA LEU A 436 19.89 -3.56 8.61
C LEU A 436 19.07 -4.82 8.91
N ARG A 437 18.97 -5.75 7.96
CA ARG A 437 18.25 -7.02 8.16
C ARG A 437 18.88 -7.87 9.26
N ILE A 438 20.20 -8.00 9.27
CA ILE A 438 20.92 -8.72 10.32
C ILE A 438 20.62 -8.08 11.67
N ALA A 439 20.66 -6.75 11.76
CA ALA A 439 20.34 -6.02 12.98
C ALA A 439 18.89 -6.26 13.48
N VAL A 440 17.91 -6.46 12.59
CA VAL A 440 16.54 -6.87 12.97
C VAL A 440 16.51 -8.26 13.58
N ASN A 441 17.20 -9.21 12.95
CA ASN A 441 17.22 -10.61 13.37
C ASN A 441 17.93 -10.81 14.72
N GLU A 442 18.86 -9.91 15.08
CA GLU A 442 19.65 -10.00 16.32
C GLU A 442 19.00 -9.34 17.55
N GLY A 443 17.95 -8.52 17.42
CA GLY A 443 17.16 -8.03 18.57
C GLY A 443 16.64 -6.59 18.45
N ASP A 444 15.37 -6.47 18.03
CA ASP A 444 14.41 -5.37 18.21
C ASP A 444 14.86 -3.92 17.91
N ARG A 445 14.47 -3.45 16.72
CA ARG A 445 14.11 -2.04 16.49
C ARG A 445 12.92 -1.96 15.54
N SER A 446 11.75 -1.55 16.04
CA SER A 446 10.60 -1.16 15.22
C SER A 446 10.98 -0.14 14.14
N LEU A 447 11.95 0.74 14.46
CA LEU A 447 12.55 1.65 13.50
C LEU A 447 13.16 0.94 12.30
N ILE A 448 14.01 -0.08 12.50
CA ILE A 448 14.71 -0.73 11.39
C ILE A 448 13.70 -1.43 10.47
N ASN A 449 12.66 -2.05 11.03
CA ASN A 449 11.62 -2.63 10.20
C ASN A 449 10.87 -1.57 9.39
N GLY A 450 10.52 -0.42 9.96
CA GLY A 450 9.91 0.68 9.21
C GLY A 450 10.85 1.27 8.13
N VAL A 451 12.15 1.31 8.39
CA VAL A 451 13.18 1.64 7.39
C VAL A 451 13.16 0.61 6.27
N LEU A 452 13.28 -0.69 6.60
CA LEU A 452 13.32 -1.80 5.65
C LEU A 452 12.05 -1.89 4.81
N GLU A 453 10.87 -1.62 5.37
CA GLU A 453 9.62 -1.51 4.61
C GLU A 453 9.67 -0.36 3.61
N SER A 454 10.17 0.80 4.05
CA SER A 454 10.24 2.01 3.22
C SER A 454 11.30 1.92 2.11
N VAL A 455 12.33 1.10 2.32
CA VAL A 455 13.35 0.75 1.31
C VAL A 455 13.16 -0.66 0.75
N ALA A 456 12.00 -1.30 0.92
CA ALA A 456 11.79 -2.70 0.52
C ALA A 456 12.02 -2.94 -0.98
N ILE A 457 11.83 -1.90 -1.78
CA ILE A 457 12.17 -1.92 -3.20
C ILE A 457 13.68 -2.04 -3.47
N LEU A 458 14.54 -1.70 -2.53
CA LEU A 458 15.99 -1.73 -2.63
C LEU A 458 16.61 -3.02 -2.07
N GLY A 459 15.78 -3.98 -1.62
CA GLY A 459 16.25 -5.23 -1.03
C GLY A 459 16.04 -6.44 -1.93
N ASP A 460 16.73 -7.55 -1.61
CA ASP A 460 16.60 -8.81 -2.35
C ASP A 460 15.34 -9.60 -1.93
N ASP A 461 14.71 -9.24 -0.82
CA ASP A 461 13.73 -10.07 -0.13
C ASP A 461 12.30 -9.82 -0.63
N GLY A 462 11.87 -10.67 -1.55
CA GLY A 462 10.53 -11.28 -1.58
C GLY A 462 9.27 -10.41 -1.78
N PHE A 463 9.29 -9.10 -1.59
CA PHE A 463 8.06 -8.30 -1.56
C PHE A 463 7.93 -7.26 -2.68
N ALA A 464 9.00 -6.54 -3.04
CA ALA A 464 8.96 -5.54 -4.13
C ALA A 464 10.30 -5.25 -4.84
N GLY A 465 11.41 -5.84 -4.40
CA GLY A 465 12.74 -5.64 -4.98
C GLY A 465 13.11 -6.68 -6.04
N LEU A 466 14.37 -7.13 -6.03
CA LEU A 466 14.97 -7.91 -7.12
C LEU A 466 14.20 -9.19 -7.46
N ASN A 467 13.83 -9.98 -6.45
CA ASN A 467 13.16 -11.27 -6.63
C ASN A 467 11.77 -11.14 -7.26
N GLY A 468 11.03 -10.07 -6.95
CA GLY A 468 9.72 -9.82 -7.57
C GLY A 468 9.85 -9.41 -9.05
N ALA A 469 10.84 -8.54 -9.36
CA ALA A 469 11.13 -8.17 -10.74
C ALA A 469 11.59 -9.38 -11.58
N VAL A 470 12.42 -10.25 -11.01
CA VAL A 470 12.81 -11.53 -11.63
C VAL A 470 11.59 -12.42 -11.87
N SER A 471 10.70 -12.56 -10.88
CA SER A 471 9.47 -13.37 -11.01
C SER A 471 8.58 -12.89 -12.17
N ILE A 472 8.45 -11.57 -12.37
CA ILE A 472 7.74 -11.00 -13.54
C ILE A 472 8.44 -11.35 -14.85
N MET A 473 9.77 -11.23 -14.91
CA MET A 473 10.52 -11.59 -16.11
C MET A 473 10.33 -13.05 -16.48
N GLU A 474 10.39 -13.95 -15.50
CA GLU A 474 10.19 -15.38 -15.71
C GLU A 474 8.77 -15.68 -16.21
N TYR A 475 7.77 -15.05 -15.59
CA TYR A 475 6.38 -15.14 -16.02
C TYR A 475 6.21 -14.70 -17.48
N ASN A 476 6.74 -13.54 -17.86
CA ASN A 476 6.64 -13.02 -19.23
C ASN A 476 7.38 -13.88 -20.27
N ALA A 477 8.51 -14.49 -19.90
CA ALA A 477 9.33 -15.27 -20.82
C ALA A 477 8.78 -16.68 -21.07
N LYS A 478 8.16 -17.31 -20.07
CA LYS A 478 7.83 -18.74 -20.09
C LYS A 478 6.36 -19.06 -19.78
N GLY A 479 5.60 -18.11 -19.22
CA GLY A 479 4.37 -18.37 -18.48
C GLY A 479 4.63 -19.24 -17.23
N LEU A 480 3.56 -19.59 -16.49
CA LEU A 480 3.61 -20.56 -15.38
C LEU A 480 3.77 -22.02 -15.86
N ARG A 481 4.70 -22.29 -16.79
CA ARG A 481 4.93 -23.66 -17.27
C ARG A 481 5.67 -24.50 -16.24
N ASP A 482 5.32 -25.78 -16.18
CA ASP A 482 5.90 -26.77 -15.28
C ASP A 482 7.40 -26.96 -15.55
N SER A 483 8.21 -26.21 -14.82
CA SER A 483 9.68 -26.20 -14.87
C SER A 483 10.30 -27.37 -14.07
N GLY A 484 9.58 -28.47 -13.81
CA GLY A 484 10.12 -29.60 -13.04
C GLY A 484 10.60 -29.23 -11.61
N GLN A 485 10.29 -28.02 -11.14
CA GLN A 485 10.61 -27.52 -9.81
C GLN A 485 9.68 -28.13 -8.75
N GLY A 486 10.17 -28.23 -7.51
CA GLY A 486 9.38 -28.67 -6.38
C GLY A 486 8.23 -27.70 -6.05
N ARG A 487 7.12 -28.22 -5.50
CA ARG A 487 5.88 -27.48 -5.20
C ARG A 487 6.10 -26.21 -4.34
N LYS A 488 7.08 -26.24 -3.42
CA LYS A 488 7.43 -25.12 -2.53
C LYS A 488 8.03 -23.92 -3.28
N GLN A 489 8.90 -24.20 -4.25
CA GLN A 489 9.56 -23.17 -5.06
C GLN A 489 8.55 -22.42 -5.93
N LYS A 490 7.65 -23.16 -6.59
CA LYS A 490 6.58 -22.55 -7.39
C LYS A 490 5.66 -21.65 -6.57
N LYS A 491 5.29 -22.09 -5.36
CA LYS A 491 4.44 -21.29 -4.47
C LYS A 491 5.13 -19.98 -4.07
N LEU A 492 6.43 -20.03 -3.79
CA LEU A 492 7.22 -18.84 -3.46
C LEU A 492 7.33 -17.86 -4.64
N GLU A 493 7.67 -18.33 -5.84
CA GLU A 493 7.74 -17.51 -7.05
C GLU A 493 6.39 -16.85 -7.37
N GLN A 494 5.30 -17.62 -7.17
CA GLN A 494 3.93 -17.12 -7.26
C GLN A 494 3.68 -16.00 -6.26
N GLU A 495 3.94 -16.23 -4.97
CA GLU A 495 3.76 -15.22 -3.91
C GLU A 495 4.58 -13.94 -4.22
N GLN A 496 5.83 -14.08 -4.66
CA GLN A 496 6.69 -12.94 -5.05
C GLN A 496 6.13 -12.14 -6.23
N PHE A 497 5.60 -12.82 -7.26
CA PHE A 497 4.94 -12.16 -8.38
C PHE A 497 3.70 -11.38 -7.94
N VAL A 498 2.83 -12.01 -7.13
CA VAL A 498 1.60 -11.40 -6.61
C VAL A 498 1.91 -10.11 -5.87
N LEU A 499 2.85 -10.21 -4.93
CA LEU A 499 3.23 -9.10 -4.07
C LEU A 499 3.83 -7.97 -4.91
N PHE A 500 4.79 -8.28 -5.77
CA PHE A 500 5.41 -7.25 -6.60
C PHE A 500 4.38 -6.51 -7.47
N MET A 501 3.45 -7.23 -8.10
CA MET A 501 2.38 -6.61 -8.90
C MET A 501 1.46 -5.72 -8.05
N GLU A 502 1.12 -6.15 -6.84
CA GLU A 502 0.32 -5.36 -5.89
C GLU A 502 1.02 -4.06 -5.47
N TYR A 503 2.33 -4.12 -5.18
CA TYR A 503 3.11 -2.96 -4.74
C TYR A 503 3.51 -2.02 -5.88
N LEU A 504 3.82 -2.55 -7.07
CA LEU A 504 4.36 -1.77 -8.19
C LEU A 504 3.48 -0.57 -8.52
N TRP A 505 2.16 -0.76 -8.61
CA TRP A 505 1.24 0.31 -8.99
C TRP A 505 1.15 1.40 -7.92
N THR A 506 1.26 1.00 -6.65
CA THR A 506 1.32 1.92 -5.51
C THR A 506 2.63 2.73 -5.54
N LEU A 507 3.76 2.06 -5.78
CA LEU A 507 5.07 2.69 -5.86
C LEU A 507 5.16 3.69 -7.01
N ILE A 508 4.65 3.32 -8.19
CA ILE A 508 4.55 4.22 -9.34
C ILE A 508 3.64 5.39 -9.01
N GLY A 509 2.46 5.14 -8.43
CA GLY A 509 1.45 6.14 -8.13
C GLY A 509 1.87 7.18 -7.09
N ARG A 510 2.66 6.77 -6.10
CA ARG A 510 3.17 7.66 -5.06
C ARG A 510 4.25 8.61 -5.55
N ARG A 511 4.96 8.28 -6.62
CA ARG A 511 6.11 9.07 -7.09
C ARG A 511 5.67 10.24 -7.98
N ALA A 512 6.44 11.33 -7.96
CA ALA A 512 6.21 12.50 -8.78
C ALA A 512 6.70 12.29 -10.23
N THR A 513 5.99 12.92 -11.16
CA THR A 513 6.35 13.02 -12.58
C THR A 513 5.88 14.36 -13.13
N THR A 514 6.54 14.87 -14.17
CA THR A 514 6.10 16.06 -14.91
C THR A 514 4.98 15.71 -15.88
N LYS A 515 4.97 14.49 -16.41
CA LYS A 515 3.97 14.00 -17.37
C LYS A 515 3.35 12.70 -16.84
N GLU A 516 2.03 12.66 -16.68
CA GLU A 516 1.33 11.51 -16.12
C GLU A 516 1.50 10.25 -16.99
N GLU A 517 1.55 10.42 -18.30
CA GLU A 517 1.87 9.38 -19.28
C GLU A 517 3.25 8.70 -19.09
N ASP A 518 4.18 9.29 -18.33
CA ASP A 518 5.48 8.68 -18.01
C ASP A 518 5.31 7.52 -17.01
N ARG A 519 4.29 7.56 -16.14
CA ARG A 519 4.00 6.46 -15.22
C ARG A 519 3.73 5.16 -15.96
N VAL A 520 3.03 5.25 -17.10
CA VAL A 520 2.74 4.10 -17.96
C VAL A 520 4.01 3.56 -18.61
N LEU A 521 4.92 4.44 -19.03
CA LEU A 521 6.20 4.03 -19.61
C LEU A 521 7.09 3.32 -18.57
N VAL A 522 7.17 3.87 -17.36
CA VAL A 522 7.91 3.25 -16.25
C VAL A 522 7.32 1.90 -15.88
N ALA A 523 5.99 1.80 -15.76
CA ALA A 523 5.31 0.52 -15.53
C ALA A 523 5.64 -0.49 -16.63
N CYS A 524 5.54 -0.08 -17.90
CA CYS A 524 5.84 -0.91 -19.06
C CYS A 524 7.28 -1.46 -19.01
N ASN A 525 8.25 -0.62 -18.68
CA ASN A 525 9.66 -1.01 -18.60
C ASN A 525 9.92 -1.97 -17.44
N ILE A 526 9.40 -1.66 -16.24
CA ILE A 526 9.54 -2.53 -15.05
C ILE A 526 8.86 -3.89 -15.28
N MET A 527 7.72 -3.90 -15.99
CA MET A 527 7.02 -5.12 -16.36
C MET A 527 7.59 -5.82 -17.59
N PHE A 528 8.71 -5.34 -18.15
CA PHE A 528 9.36 -5.89 -19.35
C PHE A 528 8.42 -6.07 -20.55
N LYS A 529 7.54 -5.07 -20.78
CA LYS A 529 6.62 -5.01 -21.92
C LYS A 529 7.16 -4.14 -23.05
N ASP A 530 6.54 -4.24 -24.23
CA ASP A 530 6.93 -3.51 -25.43
C ASP A 530 6.52 -2.04 -25.32
N VAL A 531 7.50 -1.20 -24.95
CA VAL A 531 7.35 0.24 -24.85
C VAL A 531 7.03 0.90 -26.19
N GLY A 532 7.41 0.28 -27.32
CA GLY A 532 7.10 0.78 -28.65
C GLY A 532 5.61 0.71 -28.98
N LYS A 533 4.87 -0.26 -28.42
CA LYS A 533 3.40 -0.30 -28.48
C LYS A 533 2.80 0.80 -27.62
N VAL A 534 3.30 0.97 -26.40
CA VAL A 534 2.81 2.01 -25.47
C VAL A 534 3.01 3.39 -26.09
N LEU A 535 4.19 3.71 -26.63
CA LEU A 535 4.51 5.01 -27.24
C LEU A 535 3.63 5.40 -28.45
N LYS A 536 2.93 4.44 -29.08
CA LYS A 536 1.95 4.73 -30.15
C LYS A 536 0.61 5.20 -29.62
N GLY A 537 0.33 4.98 -28.33
CA GLY A 537 -0.87 5.45 -27.67
C GLY A 537 -0.85 6.96 -27.43
N ASP A 538 -1.96 7.62 -27.72
CA ASP A 538 -2.11 9.07 -27.52
C ASP A 538 -2.45 9.41 -26.06
N GLY A 539 -1.69 10.35 -25.49
CA GLY A 539 -1.79 10.76 -24.09
C GLY A 539 -1.73 9.61 -23.08
N HIS A 540 -2.18 9.88 -21.85
CA HIS A 540 -2.19 8.90 -20.76
C HIS A 540 -3.10 7.69 -21.05
N THR A 541 -4.34 7.93 -21.51
CA THR A 541 -5.34 6.89 -21.76
C THR A 541 -4.92 5.92 -22.87
N GLY A 542 -4.38 6.44 -23.99
CA GLY A 542 -3.91 5.61 -25.09
C GLY A 542 -2.70 4.77 -24.71
N ARG A 543 -1.77 5.33 -23.92
CA ARG A 543 -0.65 4.56 -23.39
C ARG A 543 -1.11 3.49 -22.41
N MET A 544 -2.03 3.82 -21.50
CA MET A 544 -2.55 2.88 -20.50
C MET A 544 -3.21 1.67 -21.16
N THR A 545 -4.11 1.89 -22.13
CA THR A 545 -4.75 0.81 -22.89
C THR A 545 -3.73 -0.06 -23.64
N ALA A 546 -2.72 0.57 -24.28
CA ALA A 546 -1.63 -0.15 -24.94
C ALA A 546 -0.70 -0.93 -23.99
N LEU A 547 -0.62 -0.57 -22.71
CA LEU A 547 0.05 -1.38 -21.69
C LEU A 547 -0.83 -2.56 -21.27
N LEU A 548 -2.12 -2.31 -21.00
CA LEU A 548 -3.09 -3.33 -20.59
C LEU A 548 -3.23 -4.44 -21.63
N ASP A 549 -3.19 -4.10 -22.93
CA ASP A 549 -3.21 -5.06 -24.05
C ASP A 549 -2.04 -6.06 -24.05
N GLN A 550 -0.99 -5.78 -23.29
CA GLN A 550 0.18 -6.64 -23.19
C GLN A 550 0.16 -7.52 -21.94
N LEU A 551 -0.87 -7.39 -21.10
CA LEU A 551 -1.11 -8.23 -19.94
C LEU A 551 -2.07 -9.35 -20.36
N GLU A 552 -1.66 -10.60 -20.23
CA GLU A 552 -2.54 -11.75 -20.51
C GLU A 552 -3.44 -12.05 -19.31
N GLU A 553 -2.87 -11.97 -18.10
CA GLU A 553 -3.54 -12.25 -16.83
C GLU A 553 -3.29 -11.12 -15.83
N VAL A 554 -4.32 -10.82 -15.04
CA VAL A 554 -4.31 -9.85 -13.93
C VAL A 554 -5.14 -10.43 -12.77
N PRO A 555 -5.07 -9.90 -11.54
CA PRO A 555 -5.97 -10.38 -10.48
C PRO A 555 -7.43 -10.16 -10.87
N ALA A 556 -8.27 -11.20 -10.78
CA ALA A 556 -9.69 -11.06 -11.09
C ALA A 556 -10.39 -10.02 -10.18
N GLY A 557 -9.91 -9.89 -8.93
CA GLY A 557 -10.44 -8.93 -7.96
C GLY A 557 -10.21 -7.45 -8.31
N VAL A 558 -9.43 -7.13 -9.36
CA VAL A 558 -9.18 -5.76 -9.85
C VAL A 558 -10.49 -4.99 -10.10
N ILE A 559 -11.54 -5.70 -10.55
CA ILE A 559 -12.85 -5.10 -10.85
C ILE A 559 -13.52 -4.49 -9.61
N PHE A 560 -13.19 -4.98 -8.42
CA PHE A 560 -13.72 -4.48 -7.15
C PHE A 560 -12.86 -3.38 -6.54
N ARG A 561 -11.66 -3.09 -7.06
CA ARG A 561 -10.76 -2.11 -6.43
C ARG A 561 -11.19 -0.69 -6.75
N SER A 562 -11.21 0.18 -5.77
CA SER A 562 -11.61 1.58 -5.96
C SER A 562 -10.73 2.33 -6.97
N GLY A 563 -11.28 3.36 -7.60
CA GLY A 563 -10.54 4.30 -8.44
C GLY A 563 -11.32 4.72 -9.68
N GLU A 564 -10.84 5.77 -10.34
CA GLU A 564 -11.30 6.14 -11.68
C GLU A 564 -11.01 5.00 -12.65
N ARG A 565 -11.98 4.65 -13.51
CA ARG A 565 -11.85 3.60 -14.52
C ARG A 565 -11.36 4.16 -15.85
N VAL A 566 -10.62 3.35 -16.62
CA VAL A 566 -10.26 3.73 -18.00
C VAL A 566 -11.57 3.99 -18.77
N PRO A 567 -11.78 5.20 -19.34
CA PRO A 567 -13.06 5.57 -19.93
C PRO A 567 -13.24 5.02 -21.37
N VAL A 568 -12.69 3.84 -21.66
CA VAL A 568 -12.71 3.17 -22.97
C VAL A 568 -13.37 1.80 -22.82
N ASP A 569 -14.37 1.53 -23.65
CA ASP A 569 -15.05 0.23 -23.66
C ASP A 569 -14.06 -0.90 -23.98
N GLY A 570 -14.14 -2.00 -23.24
CA GLY A 570 -13.15 -3.08 -23.21
C GLY A 570 -12.08 -2.92 -22.11
N TYR A 571 -11.96 -1.73 -21.49
CA TYR A 571 -10.97 -1.43 -20.46
C TYR A 571 -11.57 -0.86 -19.17
N ARG A 572 -12.90 -0.74 -19.05
CA ARG A 572 -13.54 -0.15 -17.85
C ARG A 572 -13.40 -1.00 -16.59
N TRP A 573 -12.87 -2.20 -16.71
CA TRP A 573 -12.45 -3.04 -15.60
C TRP A 573 -11.17 -2.52 -14.90
N ALA A 574 -10.33 -1.77 -15.61
CA ALA A 574 -9.02 -1.33 -15.13
C ALA A 574 -9.06 0.08 -14.52
N GLY A 575 -8.18 0.33 -13.55
CA GLY A 575 -7.93 1.67 -13.03
C GLY A 575 -7.27 2.57 -14.07
N HIS A 576 -7.77 3.80 -14.24
CA HIS A 576 -7.20 4.77 -15.17
C HIS A 576 -5.85 5.29 -14.70
N ASN A 577 -5.67 5.42 -13.38
CA ASN A 577 -4.50 6.07 -12.80
C ASN A 577 -3.74 5.12 -11.87
N PHE A 578 -2.45 5.41 -11.69
CA PHE A 578 -1.62 4.74 -10.69
C PHE A 578 -1.98 5.31 -9.31
N LYS A 579 -2.98 4.73 -8.67
CA LYS A 579 -3.39 5.07 -7.30
C LYS A 579 -3.18 3.89 -6.36
N LEU A 580 -3.12 4.19 -5.07
CA LEU A 580 -3.14 3.21 -3.98
C LEU A 580 -4.24 2.17 -4.24
N SER A 581 -3.85 0.89 -4.27
CA SER A 581 -4.72 -0.31 -4.35
C SER A 581 -5.26 -0.77 -5.72
N SER A 582 -4.60 -0.52 -6.86
CA SER A 582 -5.22 -0.85 -8.16
C SER A 582 -5.49 -2.33 -8.46
N TRP A 583 -4.59 -3.27 -8.12
CA TRP A 583 -4.66 -4.62 -8.68
C TRP A 583 -5.48 -5.64 -7.87
N GLY A 584 -5.54 -5.50 -6.54
CA GLY A 584 -6.12 -6.55 -5.69
C GLY A 584 -5.16 -7.74 -5.51
N ARG A 585 -5.47 -8.65 -4.59
CA ARG A 585 -4.64 -9.84 -4.35
C ARG A 585 -4.69 -10.74 -5.58
N PHE A 586 -3.55 -11.05 -6.17
CA PHE A 586 -3.46 -12.00 -7.29
C PHE A 586 -3.74 -13.40 -6.76
N ASP A 587 -4.79 -14.03 -7.28
CA ASP A 587 -5.13 -15.43 -7.00
C ASP A 587 -4.90 -16.22 -8.29
N PHE A 588 -3.90 -17.10 -8.28
CA PHE A 588 -3.57 -17.93 -9.44
C PHE A 588 -4.62 -19.01 -9.71
N ASP A 589 -5.47 -19.35 -8.73
CA ASP A 589 -6.57 -20.27 -8.94
C ASP A 589 -7.79 -19.57 -9.58
N ASN A 590 -7.82 -18.23 -9.54
CA ASN A 590 -8.85 -17.39 -10.17
C ASN A 590 -8.26 -16.12 -10.85
N PRO A 591 -7.45 -16.27 -11.91
CA PRO A 591 -6.93 -15.12 -12.64
C PRO A 591 -8.02 -14.46 -13.50
N GLY A 592 -7.92 -13.15 -13.66
CA GLY A 592 -8.66 -12.41 -14.67
C GLY A 592 -7.93 -12.46 -15.99
N ILE A 593 -8.59 -12.91 -17.06
CA ILE A 593 -8.00 -13.02 -18.40
C ILE A 593 -8.34 -11.78 -19.20
N VAL A 594 -7.32 -11.05 -19.65
CA VAL A 594 -7.50 -9.84 -20.45
C VAL A 594 -7.90 -10.23 -21.87
N THR A 595 -8.96 -9.60 -22.40
CA THR A 595 -9.43 -9.78 -23.76
C THR A 595 -9.67 -8.43 -24.43
N PRO A 596 -9.71 -8.34 -25.76
CA PRO A 596 -10.04 -7.09 -26.45
C PRO A 596 -11.45 -6.55 -26.13
N GLN A 597 -12.33 -7.37 -25.56
CA GLN A 597 -13.71 -7.00 -25.21
C GLN A 597 -13.89 -6.69 -23.72
N GLY A 598 -12.87 -6.87 -22.88
CA GLY A 598 -12.98 -6.76 -21.43
C GLY A 598 -12.11 -7.76 -20.67
N LEU A 599 -12.27 -7.78 -19.35
CA LEU A 599 -11.63 -8.74 -18.47
C LEU A 599 -12.57 -9.91 -18.18
N LEU A 600 -12.15 -11.12 -18.52
CA LEU A 600 -12.86 -12.35 -18.21
C LEU A 600 -12.53 -12.81 -16.79
N VAL A 601 -13.51 -12.84 -15.91
CA VAL A 601 -13.39 -13.19 -14.48
C VAL A 601 -14.44 -14.23 -14.07
N LYS A 602 -14.25 -14.84 -12.91
CA LYS A 602 -15.21 -15.76 -12.30
C LYS A 602 -15.55 -15.33 -10.87
N PHE A 603 -16.81 -14.97 -10.65
CA PHE A 603 -17.33 -14.53 -9.35
C PHE A 603 -18.80 -14.89 -9.22
N PRO A 604 -19.29 -15.09 -7.98
CA PRO A 604 -20.71 -15.18 -7.73
C PRO A 604 -21.39 -13.85 -8.08
N GLY A 605 -22.64 -13.91 -8.53
CA GLY A 605 -23.41 -12.73 -8.89
C GLY A 605 -24.84 -13.08 -9.23
N PHE A 606 -25.64 -12.08 -9.58
CA PHE A 606 -27.04 -12.28 -9.96
C PHE A 606 -27.47 -11.19 -10.94
N ILE A 607 -28.38 -11.54 -11.85
CA ILE A 607 -28.95 -10.64 -12.86
C ILE A 607 -30.21 -10.03 -12.27
N LEU A 608 -30.42 -8.73 -12.46
CA LEU A 608 -31.61 -7.99 -12.06
C LEU A 608 -32.71 -8.17 -13.12
N SER A 609 -33.84 -8.79 -12.76
CA SER A 609 -34.97 -9.02 -13.67
C SER A 609 -35.73 -7.75 -14.01
N GLU A 610 -35.66 -6.75 -13.14
CA GLU A 610 -36.22 -5.42 -13.35
C GLU A 610 -35.17 -4.36 -13.07
N LYS A 611 -35.15 -3.30 -13.89
CA LYS A 611 -34.23 -2.17 -13.69
C LYS A 611 -34.72 -1.33 -12.52
N PRO A 612 -33.89 -1.02 -11.51
CA PRO A 612 -34.32 -0.21 -10.39
C PRO A 612 -34.55 1.23 -10.83
N SER A 613 -35.59 1.87 -10.28
CA SER A 613 -35.92 3.27 -10.61
C SER A 613 -35.05 4.30 -9.87
N LYS A 614 -34.24 3.87 -8.90
CA LYS A 614 -33.40 4.72 -8.04
C LYS A 614 -32.04 4.04 -7.77
N PRO A 615 -30.99 4.81 -7.44
CA PRO A 615 -29.66 4.26 -7.17
C PRO A 615 -29.62 3.29 -6.00
N ASP A 616 -30.29 3.60 -4.89
CA ASP A 616 -30.36 2.70 -3.73
C ASP A 616 -31.66 1.88 -3.79
N PHE A 617 -31.54 0.55 -3.72
CA PHE A 617 -32.66 -0.36 -3.87
C PHE A 617 -32.44 -1.70 -3.13
N PRO A 618 -33.47 -2.29 -2.52
CA PRO A 618 -33.43 -3.62 -1.96
C PRO A 618 -33.60 -4.71 -3.03
N VAL A 619 -32.91 -5.84 -2.85
CA VAL A 619 -32.97 -7.04 -3.69
C VAL A 619 -33.05 -8.28 -2.81
N MET A 620 -33.99 -9.18 -3.13
CA MET A 620 -34.09 -10.49 -2.51
C MET A 620 -33.47 -11.54 -3.42
N VAL A 621 -32.61 -12.40 -2.88
CA VAL A 621 -31.95 -13.47 -3.64
C VAL A 621 -32.30 -14.82 -3.04
N GLU A 622 -32.87 -15.70 -3.85
CA GLU A 622 -33.23 -17.07 -3.48
C GLU A 622 -32.14 -18.04 -3.97
N SER A 623 -31.75 -19.01 -3.15
CA SER A 623 -30.88 -20.12 -3.52
C SER A 623 -31.56 -21.44 -3.14
N ALA A 624 -31.08 -22.56 -3.70
CA ALA A 624 -31.68 -23.88 -3.48
C ALA A 624 -31.83 -24.27 -1.99
N ASP A 625 -30.94 -23.76 -1.12
CA ASP A 625 -30.87 -24.13 0.29
C ASP A 625 -31.22 -22.97 1.26
N SER A 626 -31.31 -21.72 0.78
CA SER A 626 -31.60 -20.54 1.63
C SER A 626 -32.09 -19.31 0.86
N LYS A 627 -32.85 -18.45 1.53
CA LYS A 627 -33.23 -17.10 1.06
C LYS A 627 -32.37 -16.06 1.76
N VAL A 628 -31.76 -15.17 1.01
CA VAL A 628 -30.94 -14.06 1.53
C VAL A 628 -31.47 -12.74 1.01
N PHE A 629 -31.62 -11.76 1.89
CA PHE A 629 -32.08 -10.42 1.54
C PHE A 629 -30.90 -9.45 1.55
N TYR A 630 -30.73 -8.69 0.46
CA TYR A 630 -29.67 -7.68 0.35
C TYR A 630 -30.27 -6.29 0.13
N LEU A 631 -29.73 -5.30 0.84
CA LEU A 631 -29.87 -3.90 0.45
C LEU A 631 -28.67 -3.52 -0.42
N VAL A 632 -28.93 -3.06 -1.64
CA VAL A 632 -27.92 -2.53 -2.55
C VAL A 632 -27.83 -1.02 -2.34
N THR A 633 -26.66 -0.54 -1.93
CA THR A 633 -26.40 0.90 -1.86
C THR A 633 -25.40 1.32 -2.93
N CYS A 634 -25.84 2.26 -3.77
CA CYS A 634 -25.03 2.95 -4.77
C CYS A 634 -24.51 4.30 -4.24
N SER A 635 -25.10 4.84 -3.16
CA SER A 635 -24.70 6.11 -2.55
C SER A 635 -24.63 6.03 -1.03
N TYR A 636 -23.43 5.98 -0.44
CA TYR A 636 -23.00 6.72 0.79
C TYR A 636 -21.52 6.46 1.17
N GLN A 637 -20.98 7.28 2.09
CA GLN A 637 -19.55 7.54 2.37
C GLN A 637 -18.73 6.36 2.94
N GLN A 638 -17.77 5.81 2.18
CA GLN A 638 -16.33 6.17 2.22
C GLN A 638 -15.52 5.30 1.23
N ASN A 639 -14.56 5.97 0.57
CA ASN A 639 -13.36 5.49 -0.14
C ASN A 639 -13.44 4.81 -1.54
N THR A 640 -13.49 5.73 -2.52
CA THR A 640 -12.60 5.85 -3.71
C THR A 640 -13.10 5.49 -5.13
N GLY A 641 -14.41 5.33 -5.39
CA GLY A 641 -14.99 5.19 -6.75
C GLY A 641 -15.82 6.40 -7.22
N GLN A 642 -16.04 6.57 -8.55
CA GLN A 642 -16.96 7.59 -9.08
C GLN A 642 -18.42 7.27 -8.67
N TYR A 643 -19.08 8.24 -8.03
CA TYR A 643 -20.48 8.13 -7.60
C TYR A 643 -21.43 8.10 -8.80
N LEU A 644 -22.48 7.28 -8.73
CA LEU A 644 -23.63 7.45 -9.61
C LEU A 644 -24.44 8.64 -9.10
N THR A 645 -24.28 9.79 -9.74
CA THR A 645 -25.20 10.91 -9.54
C THR A 645 -26.61 10.48 -9.99
N PRO A 646 -27.69 11.12 -9.51
CA PRO A 646 -29.03 10.84 -10.02
C PRO A 646 -29.14 10.94 -11.55
N GLN A 647 -28.34 11.83 -12.17
CA GLN A 647 -28.25 11.96 -13.62
C GLN A 647 -27.55 10.75 -14.26
N ALA A 648 -26.39 10.33 -13.71
CA ALA A 648 -25.68 9.15 -14.19
C ALA A 648 -26.51 7.86 -14.00
N TRP A 649 -27.31 7.78 -12.92
CA TRP A 649 -28.24 6.68 -12.71
C TRP A 649 -29.29 6.59 -13.81
N SER A 650 -29.93 7.72 -14.15
CA SER A 650 -30.89 7.78 -15.25
C SER A 650 -30.26 7.29 -16.56
N GLU A 651 -29.03 7.72 -16.86
CA GLU A 651 -28.32 7.24 -18.05
C GLU A 651 -28.07 5.72 -18.03
N VAL A 652 -27.72 5.13 -16.88
CA VAL A 652 -27.52 3.68 -16.75
C VAL A 652 -28.83 2.92 -17.01
N VAL A 653 -29.93 3.38 -16.43
CA VAL A 653 -31.25 2.75 -16.58
C VAL A 653 -31.79 2.90 -18.00
N GLU A 654 -31.57 4.06 -18.64
CA GLU A 654 -32.05 4.38 -19.99
C GLU A 654 -31.26 3.70 -21.12
N ARG A 655 -30.09 3.12 -20.85
CA ARG A 655 -29.34 2.33 -21.85
C ARG A 655 -30.19 1.13 -22.30
N ASN A 656 -30.66 1.21 -23.54
CA ASN A 656 -32.02 0.85 -23.96
C ASN A 656 -32.24 -0.63 -24.37
N SER A 657 -31.50 -1.62 -23.84
CA SER A 657 -31.70 -3.03 -24.26
C SER A 657 -31.35 -4.15 -23.27
N ASN A 658 -30.73 -3.84 -22.13
CA ASN A 658 -29.93 -4.81 -21.38
C ASN A 658 -30.34 -4.95 -19.90
N ASN A 659 -30.26 -6.18 -19.37
CA ASN A 659 -30.44 -6.43 -17.93
C ASN A 659 -29.25 -5.87 -17.15
N LEU A 660 -29.49 -5.40 -15.93
CA LEU A 660 -28.41 -5.07 -14.98
C LEU A 660 -28.00 -6.33 -14.24
N ALA A 661 -26.78 -6.41 -13.76
CA ALA A 661 -26.33 -7.49 -12.89
C ALA A 661 -25.44 -6.95 -11.77
N ILE A 662 -25.40 -7.69 -10.68
CA ILE A 662 -24.48 -7.44 -9.58
C ILE A 662 -23.50 -8.60 -9.51
N ILE A 663 -22.21 -8.26 -9.56
CA ILE A 663 -21.11 -9.20 -9.34
C ILE A 663 -20.63 -9.00 -7.90
N ARG A 664 -20.60 -10.07 -7.11
CA ARG A 664 -20.27 -10.04 -5.67
C ARG A 664 -18.83 -10.49 -5.44
N SER A 665 -18.10 -9.78 -4.59
CA SER A 665 -16.78 -10.21 -4.14
C SER A 665 -16.88 -11.41 -3.19
N ASP A 666 -15.86 -12.26 -3.21
CA ASP A 666 -15.57 -13.35 -2.28
C ASP A 666 -14.84 -12.88 -1.00
N GLY A 667 -14.48 -11.60 -0.91
CA GLY A 667 -13.75 -11.02 0.21
C GLY A 667 -14.53 -11.03 1.54
N ALA A 668 -13.80 -10.86 2.65
CA ALA A 668 -14.38 -10.74 3.97
C ALA A 668 -15.32 -9.51 4.04
N GLY A 669 -16.58 -9.76 4.39
CA GLY A 669 -17.53 -8.70 4.70
C GLY A 669 -17.33 -8.16 6.12
N PHE A 670 -17.86 -6.98 6.39
CA PHE A 670 -17.86 -6.37 7.73
C PHE A 670 -19.30 -6.16 8.22
N THR A 671 -19.49 -5.91 9.51
CA THR A 671 -20.84 -5.76 10.09
C THR A 671 -21.09 -4.29 10.40
N HIS A 672 -22.14 -3.71 9.81
CA HIS A 672 -22.62 -2.36 10.14
C HIS A 672 -24.07 -2.44 10.63
N SER A 673 -24.62 -1.37 11.19
CA SER A 673 -26.04 -1.32 11.55
C SER A 673 -26.83 -0.47 10.58
N MET A 674 -27.93 -1.01 10.05
CA MET A 674 -28.87 -0.26 9.22
C MET A 674 -29.96 0.36 10.08
N ASN A 675 -30.24 1.65 9.85
CA ASN A 675 -31.36 2.36 10.47
C ASN A 675 -32.69 1.93 9.85
N LEU A 676 -33.69 1.77 10.71
CA LEU A 676 -35.06 1.47 10.35
C LEU A 676 -35.95 2.73 10.38
N ASN A 677 -37.03 2.74 9.60
CA ASN A 677 -38.05 3.77 9.49
C ASN A 677 -38.76 4.05 10.82
N ASP A 678 -38.81 3.06 11.72
CA ASP A 678 -39.39 3.17 13.05
C ASP A 678 -38.38 3.67 14.11
N GLY A 679 -37.14 3.96 13.70
CA GLY A 679 -36.06 4.41 14.57
C GLY A 679 -35.23 3.28 15.18
N GLY A 680 -35.51 2.01 14.86
CA GLY A 680 -34.68 0.86 15.25
C GLY A 680 -33.38 0.74 14.45
N MET A 681 -32.49 -0.16 14.87
CA MET A 681 -31.25 -0.50 14.16
C MET A 681 -31.07 -2.00 14.06
N VAL A 682 -30.51 -2.47 12.94
CA VAL A 682 -30.31 -3.90 12.67
C VAL A 682 -28.89 -4.16 12.17
N PRO A 683 -28.11 -5.06 12.82
CA PRO A 683 -26.78 -5.42 12.35
C PRO A 683 -26.88 -6.21 11.04
N CYS A 684 -26.09 -5.81 10.05
CA CYS A 684 -26.11 -6.34 8.69
C CYS A 684 -24.67 -6.56 8.22
N LYS A 685 -24.43 -7.70 7.57
CA LYS A 685 -23.12 -8.01 6.99
C LYS A 685 -23.03 -7.34 5.62
N GLN A 686 -22.08 -6.43 5.45
CA GLN A 686 -21.83 -5.74 4.21
C GLN A 686 -20.69 -6.37 3.42
N ILE A 687 -20.93 -6.57 2.12
CA ILE A 687 -20.00 -7.18 1.18
C ILE A 687 -19.83 -6.23 -0.01
N ARG A 688 -18.59 -6.15 -0.52
CA ARG A 688 -18.27 -5.34 -1.68
C ARG A 688 -18.78 -5.98 -2.98
N ALA A 689 -19.32 -5.18 -3.88
CA ALA A 689 -19.82 -5.63 -5.17
C ALA A 689 -19.68 -4.55 -6.25
N ILE A 690 -20.00 -4.91 -7.50
CA ILE A 690 -20.11 -3.98 -8.62
C ILE A 690 -21.43 -4.18 -9.36
N LEU A 691 -22.00 -3.06 -9.81
CA LEU A 691 -23.11 -3.00 -10.74
C LEU A 691 -22.57 -2.97 -12.16
N VAL A 692 -23.12 -3.83 -13.01
CA VAL A 692 -22.77 -3.92 -14.42
C VAL A 692 -24.03 -3.96 -15.29
N SER A 693 -23.92 -3.52 -16.55
CA SER A 693 -24.97 -3.71 -17.55
C SER A 693 -24.59 -4.82 -18.51
N ILE A 694 -25.45 -5.81 -18.70
CA ILE A 694 -25.19 -6.99 -19.54
C ILE A 694 -25.30 -6.61 -21.01
N THR A 695 -24.20 -6.59 -21.75
CA THR A 695 -24.21 -6.22 -23.18
C THR A 695 -24.52 -7.37 -24.11
N GLN A 696 -24.14 -8.60 -23.74
CA GLN A 696 -24.33 -9.80 -24.54
C GLN A 696 -24.19 -11.06 -23.67
N GLU A 697 -24.89 -12.13 -24.03
CA GLU A 697 -24.66 -13.46 -23.48
C GLU A 697 -24.28 -14.42 -24.61
N ASP A 698 -23.12 -15.07 -24.52
CA ASP A 698 -22.65 -16.01 -25.54
C ASP A 698 -21.70 -17.06 -24.95
N GLY A 699 -21.84 -18.32 -25.36
CA GLY A 699 -20.92 -19.41 -25.02
C GLY A 699 -20.69 -19.63 -23.52
N GLY A 700 -21.68 -19.36 -22.67
CA GLY A 700 -21.56 -19.45 -21.20
C GLY A 700 -20.86 -18.26 -20.53
N ARG A 701 -20.57 -17.20 -21.30
CA ARG A 701 -20.00 -15.93 -20.83
C ARG A 701 -21.04 -14.83 -20.89
N ILE A 702 -21.07 -14.01 -19.85
CA ILE A 702 -21.90 -12.81 -19.79
C ILE A 702 -20.97 -11.62 -20.00
N TYR A 703 -21.13 -10.94 -21.13
CA TYR A 703 -20.41 -9.71 -21.44
C TYR A 703 -21.13 -8.55 -20.77
N CYS A 704 -20.38 -7.74 -20.06
CA CYS A 704 -20.91 -6.68 -19.23
C CYS A 704 -20.07 -5.42 -19.38
N ARG A 705 -20.75 -4.27 -19.33
CA ARG A 705 -20.11 -2.97 -19.15
C ARG A 705 -20.08 -2.64 -17.66
N HIS A 706 -18.92 -2.25 -17.14
CA HIS A 706 -18.79 -1.78 -15.76
C HIS A 706 -19.54 -0.45 -15.58
N GLU A 707 -20.47 -0.37 -14.62
CA GLU A 707 -21.22 0.84 -14.34
C GLU A 707 -20.73 1.53 -13.06
N SER A 708 -20.81 0.87 -11.90
CA SER A 708 -20.38 1.49 -10.64
C SER A 708 -20.11 0.46 -9.54
N PHE A 709 -19.50 0.94 -8.46
CA PHE A 709 -19.39 0.17 -7.21
C PHE A 709 -20.71 0.21 -6.45
N VAL A 710 -21.02 -0.90 -5.80
CA VAL A 710 -22.16 -0.99 -4.89
C VAL A 710 -21.78 -1.79 -3.65
N TRP A 711 -22.46 -1.53 -2.54
CA TRP A 711 -22.37 -2.37 -1.36
C TRP A 711 -23.61 -3.24 -1.22
N LEU A 712 -23.42 -4.50 -0.84
CA LEU A 712 -24.48 -5.45 -0.53
C LEU A 712 -24.56 -5.64 0.98
N SER A 713 -25.63 -5.15 1.60
CA SER A 713 -25.88 -5.35 3.03
C SER A 713 -26.87 -6.49 3.23
N GLU A 714 -26.40 -7.61 3.76
CA GLU A 714 -27.22 -8.77 4.12
C GLU A 714 -28.12 -8.42 5.32
N ALA A 715 -29.44 -8.41 5.11
CA ALA A 715 -30.41 -8.15 6.16
C ALA A 715 -30.94 -9.46 6.77
N PRO A 716 -31.43 -9.44 8.02
CA PRO A 716 -31.85 -10.66 8.73
C PRO A 716 -33.08 -11.37 8.15
N GLY A 717 -33.95 -10.64 7.43
CA GLY A 717 -35.18 -11.22 6.90
C GLY A 717 -36.03 -10.23 6.10
N PRO A 718 -36.99 -10.72 5.29
CA PRO A 718 -37.88 -9.90 4.47
C PRO A 718 -38.83 -9.00 5.29
N GLU A 719 -39.14 -9.35 6.54
CA GLU A 719 -39.98 -8.54 7.42
C GLU A 719 -39.40 -7.15 7.73
N TYR A 720 -38.08 -7.02 7.64
CA TYR A 720 -37.38 -5.75 7.83
C TYR A 720 -37.53 -4.81 6.62
N GLU A 721 -37.99 -5.30 5.48
CA GLU A 721 -38.15 -4.52 4.23
C GLU A 721 -39.02 -3.27 4.42
N SER A 722 -40.19 -3.42 5.04
CA SER A 722 -41.10 -2.29 5.34
C SER A 722 -40.49 -1.27 6.32
N LEU A 723 -39.51 -1.71 7.09
CA LEU A 723 -38.80 -0.93 8.07
C LEU A 723 -37.54 -0.30 7.46
N LEU A 724 -37.16 -0.55 6.21
CA LEU A 724 -35.98 0.09 5.60
C LEU A 724 -36.31 1.45 4.99
N TYR A 725 -35.37 2.40 5.05
CA TYR A 725 -35.48 3.73 4.45
C TYR A 725 -35.73 3.74 2.93
N THR A 726 -35.57 2.60 2.26
CA THR A 726 -35.85 2.45 0.82
C THR A 726 -37.25 1.87 0.62
N THR A 727 -38.08 2.58 -0.14
CA THR A 727 -39.55 2.41 -0.13
C THR A 727 -40.11 1.35 -1.08
N HIS A 728 -39.28 0.62 -1.85
CA HIS A 728 -39.77 -0.35 -2.83
C HIS A 728 -38.83 -1.57 -3.00
N PRO A 729 -39.31 -2.81 -2.88
CA PRO A 729 -38.56 -4.00 -3.29
C PRO A 729 -38.49 -4.09 -4.81
N THR A 730 -37.30 -4.37 -5.35
CA THR A 730 -37.19 -5.00 -6.66
C THR A 730 -37.04 -6.49 -6.39
N VAL A 731 -38.15 -7.25 -6.46
CA VAL A 731 -38.11 -8.70 -6.29
C VAL A 731 -37.56 -9.28 -7.58
N VAL A 732 -36.31 -9.73 -7.54
CA VAL A 732 -35.69 -10.43 -8.65
C VAL A 732 -35.47 -11.88 -8.23
N ALA A 733 -36.35 -12.76 -8.68
CA ALA A 733 -36.11 -14.19 -8.61
C ALA A 733 -35.09 -14.58 -9.68
N GLU A 734 -33.80 -14.36 -9.40
CA GLU A 734 -32.73 -15.07 -10.10
C GLU A 734 -31.75 -15.65 -9.10
N ASP A 735 -31.52 -16.96 -9.24
CA ASP A 735 -30.61 -17.73 -8.43
C ASP A 735 -29.21 -17.09 -8.41
N VAL A 736 -28.58 -17.07 -7.24
CA VAL A 736 -27.14 -16.77 -7.13
C VAL A 736 -26.42 -17.63 -8.17
N ARG A 737 -25.84 -16.96 -9.17
CA ARG A 737 -25.04 -17.66 -10.18
C ARG A 737 -23.79 -18.19 -9.47
N PRO A 738 -23.42 -19.46 -9.70
CA PRO A 738 -22.31 -20.08 -9.00
C PRO A 738 -21.02 -19.33 -9.29
N GLY A 739 -20.03 -19.42 -8.38
CA GLY A 739 -18.72 -18.80 -8.56
C GLY A 739 -17.98 -19.24 -9.84
N SER A 740 -18.41 -20.32 -10.50
CA SER A 740 -17.92 -20.75 -11.82
C SER A 740 -18.41 -19.91 -12.99
N GLN A 741 -19.38 -19.01 -12.78
CA GLN A 741 -19.94 -18.14 -13.82
C GLN A 741 -18.87 -17.22 -14.39
N GLN A 742 -18.77 -17.17 -15.71
CA GLN A 742 -17.82 -16.31 -16.40
C GLN A 742 -18.45 -14.96 -16.75
N TRP A 743 -17.77 -13.88 -16.37
CA TRP A 743 -18.15 -12.50 -16.66
C TRP A 743 -17.04 -11.85 -17.48
N CYS A 744 -17.35 -11.23 -18.61
CA CYS A 744 -16.40 -10.41 -19.38
C CYS A 744 -16.74 -8.93 -19.15
N VAL A 745 -16.00 -8.25 -18.29
CA VAL A 745 -16.29 -6.88 -17.85
C VAL A 745 -15.42 -5.89 -18.62
N GLY A 746 -16.00 -4.98 -19.40
CA GLY A 746 -15.26 -4.12 -20.33
C GLY A 746 -15.92 -2.81 -20.67
#